data_AF-A0A9E7NDJ1-F1
#
_entry.id   AF-A0A9E7NDJ1-F1
#
_cell.length_a   1.000
_cell.length_b   1.000
_cell.length_c   1.000
_cell.angle_alpha   90.00
_cell.angle_beta   90.00
_cell.angle_gamma   90.00
#
_symmetry.space_group_name_H-M   'P 1'
#
loop_
_entity.id
_entity.type
_entity.pdbx_description
1 polymer ?
#
loop_
_entity_poly.entity_id
_entity_poly.type
_entity_poly.pdbx_seq_one_letter_code
_entity_poly.pdbx_strand_id
1 'polypeptide(L)'
;MMRKKQIGALVLSLFLVASLGATAIAATQSTGASTQEEFDADPDEADEVYVSENGDAVLVYEEASNDSDAEAVSGTFGIETQTGLMHALYGADFTEMDENVSEELGVVGDASFRMSPESVTSAADLTFRDVDAYDEFSADVDLEQSRTTYSANADLAMVINESNVVEEEESVEISAQTKTTATTLTSSGTMTVEEETLIASDDTAIDMTLTQSDDQYDLSVSETRALSEYEQNNWATEEDARAALDRQFQSVAMNFGGEYDLTLESYSYDDSGESPTVDLEYSVTFTGISDQVSDMIAMQLQNDPELDLDETEARAIADRLAELQIEELQFSVETDGSAVVMDWDAEIHNYDQVVLGVIEIAESLDDVDDELADQFDEARQMIEAQKEADLVQTTEYDLSMTQAPNETSVQFSSSVDTENWGDYVDELEERDVEQFIAETTLSFEAETVDGDVTVEYDYAAEDDALLERILDEYERMAEEDPMIGDEFTEAIENFRAAEFETARATMSITEEEAEFETAAAFGNMTELEGVPFETEDGLTVTAVHGETENATTTMYVTVEGFVGEDADEAEVREQRQVGEDTTVHQPGEWDREFPSINEDEVRSFLEEGEDDDSLLPISTTAAAAAGIAGVAVIGGLFVAYRRFY
;
A
#
# COMPACT_ATOMS: atom_id res chain seq x y z
N MET A 1 -23.71 -11.14 10.97
CA MET A 1 -22.96 -10.35 11.97
C MET A 1 -21.61 -11.00 12.30
N MET A 2 -21.48 -12.34 12.35
CA MET A 2 -20.17 -13.04 12.34
C MET A 2 -19.42 -12.88 11.00
N ARG A 3 -20.10 -13.03 9.85
CA ARG A 3 -19.50 -12.86 8.51
C ARG A 3 -18.88 -11.47 8.20
N LYS A 4 -19.24 -10.42 8.94
CA LYS A 4 -18.62 -9.07 8.80
C LYS A 4 -17.30 -8.94 9.57
N LYS A 5 -17.01 -9.86 10.50
CA LYS A 5 -15.75 -9.90 11.23
C LYS A 5 -14.65 -10.64 10.46
N GLN A 6 -15.01 -11.60 9.61
CA GLN A 6 -14.06 -12.40 8.81
C GLN A 6 -13.59 -11.65 7.56
N ILE A 7 -14.46 -10.93 6.85
CA ILE A 7 -14.07 -10.02 5.75
C ILE A 7 -13.24 -8.84 6.29
N GLY A 8 -13.56 -8.38 7.51
CA GLY A 8 -12.74 -7.41 8.22
C GLY A 8 -11.37 -7.96 8.56
N ALA A 9 -11.26 -9.22 8.98
CA ALA A 9 -9.99 -9.85 9.36
C ALA A 9 -9.03 -10.07 8.18
N LEU A 10 -9.52 -10.28 6.96
CA LEU A 10 -8.66 -10.53 5.80
C LEU A 10 -8.15 -9.23 5.14
N VAL A 11 -8.99 -8.18 5.15
CA VAL A 11 -8.53 -6.82 4.82
C VAL A 11 -7.62 -6.28 5.93
N LEU A 12 -7.88 -6.62 7.19
CA LEU A 12 -6.98 -6.31 8.30
C LEU A 12 -5.71 -7.15 8.26
N SER A 13 -5.69 -8.36 7.70
CA SER A 13 -4.50 -9.21 7.59
C SER A 13 -3.60 -8.75 6.44
N LEU A 14 -4.17 -8.34 5.29
CA LEU A 14 -3.42 -7.63 4.24
C LEU A 14 -2.88 -6.28 4.75
N PHE A 15 -3.65 -5.55 5.55
CA PHE A 15 -3.16 -4.34 6.22
C PHE A 15 -2.16 -4.64 7.35
N LEU A 16 -2.26 -5.78 8.03
CA LEU A 16 -1.34 -6.17 9.12
C LEU A 16 0.02 -6.54 8.55
N VAL A 17 0.08 -7.31 7.46
CA VAL A 17 1.34 -7.62 6.75
C VAL A 17 1.99 -6.34 6.21
N ALA A 18 1.20 -5.38 5.71
CA ALA A 18 1.68 -4.06 5.30
C ALA A 18 2.10 -3.14 6.47
N SER A 19 1.53 -3.31 7.67
CA SER A 19 1.78 -2.44 8.84
C SER A 19 2.93 -2.89 9.74
N LEU A 20 3.40 -4.13 9.60
CA LEU A 20 4.48 -4.68 10.43
C LEU A 20 5.87 -4.09 10.08
N GLY A 21 6.02 -3.46 8.91
CA GLY A 21 7.28 -2.81 8.48
C GLY A 21 7.56 -1.43 9.10
N ALA A 22 6.56 -0.72 9.63
CA ALA A 22 6.74 0.58 10.31
C ALA A 22 6.60 0.47 11.84
N THR A 23 6.41 -0.73 12.38
CA THR A 23 6.22 -0.99 13.81
C THR A 23 7.06 -2.13 14.33
N ALA A 24 8.28 -2.32 13.81
CA ALA A 24 9.26 -3.20 14.47
C ALA A 24 9.65 -2.70 15.89
N ILE A 25 9.30 -1.46 16.25
CA ILE A 25 9.40 -0.93 17.63
C ILE A 25 8.04 -1.03 18.39
N ALA A 26 6.93 -1.39 17.75
CA ALA A 26 5.61 -1.54 18.42
C ALA A 26 4.97 -2.94 18.30
N ALA A 27 5.58 -3.89 17.60
CA ALA A 27 5.10 -5.27 17.48
C ALA A 27 5.22 -6.09 18.77
N THR A 28 5.80 -5.53 19.85
CA THR A 28 5.70 -6.08 21.21
C THR A 28 4.33 -5.85 21.86
N GLN A 29 3.35 -5.23 21.19
CA GLN A 29 2.08 -4.81 21.81
C GLN A 29 0.80 -5.57 21.39
N SER A 30 0.82 -6.53 20.45
CA SER A 30 -0.45 -7.02 19.86
C SER A 30 -0.87 -8.48 20.08
N THR A 31 -0.08 -9.32 20.76
CA THR A 31 -0.52 -10.69 21.12
C THR A 31 -0.47 -10.93 22.62
N GLY A 32 -1.62 -10.79 23.27
CA GLY A 32 -2.09 -11.72 24.31
C GLY A 32 -1.37 -11.82 25.66
N ALA A 33 -0.20 -11.21 25.90
CA ALA A 33 0.44 -11.20 27.20
C ALA A 33 0.26 -9.81 27.85
N SER A 34 -0.57 -9.72 28.87
CA SER A 34 -0.72 -8.54 29.72
C SER A 34 0.47 -8.33 30.67
N THR A 35 1.68 -8.30 30.11
CA THR A 35 2.95 -7.91 30.75
C THR A 35 3.51 -6.70 30.01
N GLN A 36 2.69 -5.65 29.93
CA GLN A 36 3.15 -4.30 29.60
C GLN A 36 3.44 -3.60 30.94
N GLU A 37 4.50 -4.04 31.61
CA GLU A 37 5.29 -3.13 32.42
C GLU A 37 6.35 -2.56 31.45
N GLU A 38 6.37 -1.23 31.32
CA GLU A 38 7.52 -0.49 30.82
C GLU A 38 8.78 -1.17 31.36
N PHE A 39 9.80 -1.41 30.53
CA PHE A 39 11.11 -1.82 31.05
C PHE A 39 11.61 -0.67 31.92
N ASP A 40 11.24 -0.69 33.20
CA ASP A 40 11.73 0.25 34.18
C ASP A 40 13.15 -0.20 34.48
N ALA A 41 14.07 0.42 33.75
CA ALA A 41 15.50 0.38 33.96
C ALA A 41 15.94 0.70 35.39
N ASP A 42 15.02 1.24 36.20
CA ASP A 42 15.17 1.54 37.61
C ASP A 42 14.30 0.58 38.46
N PRO A 43 14.50 -0.75 38.37
CA PRO A 43 13.79 -1.68 39.24
C PRO A 43 14.21 -1.42 40.69
N ASP A 44 13.23 -1.22 41.59
CA ASP A 44 13.41 -0.79 42.98
C ASP A 44 14.74 -1.24 43.64
N GLU A 45 14.78 -2.45 44.19
CA GLU A 45 15.92 -3.03 44.90
C GLU A 45 16.16 -4.41 44.29
N ALA A 46 17.41 -4.76 43.94
CA ALA A 46 17.72 -6.08 43.39
C ALA A 46 17.46 -7.18 44.43
N ASP A 47 17.08 -8.38 43.98
CA ASP A 47 16.94 -9.54 44.87
C ASP A 47 18.30 -9.99 45.38
N GLU A 48 19.29 -10.04 44.48
CA GLU A 48 20.67 -10.38 44.80
C GLU A 48 21.66 -9.44 44.10
N VAL A 49 22.79 -9.17 44.76
CA VAL A 49 23.90 -8.37 44.21
C VAL A 49 25.21 -9.09 44.41
N TYR A 50 25.94 -9.29 43.32
CA TYR A 50 27.23 -9.99 43.31
C TYR A 50 28.35 -9.02 42.93
N VAL A 51 29.18 -8.67 43.91
CA VAL A 51 30.27 -7.69 43.73
C VAL A 51 31.57 -8.41 43.39
N SER A 52 32.27 -7.90 42.37
CA SER A 52 33.56 -8.40 41.92
C SER A 52 34.74 -7.71 42.63
N GLU A 53 35.95 -8.27 42.53
CA GLU A 53 37.15 -7.70 43.18
C GLU A 53 37.50 -6.29 42.66
N ASN A 54 37.10 -5.94 41.44
CA ASN A 54 37.33 -4.64 40.83
C ASN A 54 36.22 -3.61 41.10
N GLY A 55 35.17 -3.98 41.85
CA GLY A 55 34.08 -3.07 42.22
C GLY A 55 32.91 -3.04 41.22
N ASP A 56 32.94 -3.88 40.19
CA ASP A 56 31.77 -4.11 39.33
C ASP A 56 30.75 -4.98 40.06
N ALA A 57 29.51 -5.01 39.57
CA ALA A 57 28.49 -5.87 40.14
C ALA A 57 27.56 -6.48 39.10
N VAL A 58 26.99 -7.64 39.44
CA VAL A 58 25.81 -8.19 38.76
C VAL A 58 24.62 -8.05 39.69
N LEU A 59 23.60 -7.31 39.25
CA LEU A 59 22.31 -7.17 39.92
C LEU A 59 21.36 -8.24 39.36
N VAL A 60 20.69 -8.97 40.24
CA VAL A 60 19.75 -10.04 39.86
C VAL A 60 18.36 -9.66 40.30
N TYR A 61 17.41 -9.73 39.35
CA TYR A 61 15.99 -9.50 39.55
C TYR A 61 15.23 -10.76 39.16
N GLU A 62 14.37 -11.25 40.05
CA GLU A 62 13.53 -12.42 39.81
C GLU A 62 12.06 -12.03 39.86
N GLU A 63 11.38 -12.16 38.74
CA GLU A 63 9.95 -11.94 38.66
C GLU A 63 9.23 -13.25 38.34
N ALA A 64 8.38 -13.68 39.27
CA ALA A 64 7.51 -14.83 39.09
C ALA A 64 6.13 -14.38 38.60
N SER A 65 5.75 -14.82 37.40
CA SER A 65 4.39 -14.66 36.91
C SER A 65 3.43 -15.53 37.70
N ASN A 66 2.25 -14.99 37.97
CA ASN A 66 1.14 -15.77 38.55
C ASN A 66 0.20 -16.30 37.47
N ASP A 67 0.52 -16.08 36.20
CA ASP A 67 -0.23 -16.60 35.07
C ASP A 67 0.15 -18.07 34.83
N SER A 68 -0.85 -18.93 34.69
CA SER A 68 -0.64 -20.34 34.38
C SER A 68 -0.09 -20.53 32.97
N ASP A 69 -0.40 -19.62 32.05
CA ASP A 69 0.04 -19.70 30.66
C ASP A 69 1.51 -19.25 30.50
N ALA A 70 2.08 -18.60 31.52
CA ALA A 70 3.50 -18.21 31.52
C ALA A 70 4.45 -19.41 31.68
N GLU A 71 3.96 -20.59 32.08
CA GLU A 71 4.78 -21.81 32.09
C GLU A 71 5.10 -22.29 30.67
N ALA A 72 4.23 -21.98 29.70
CA ALA A 72 4.35 -22.39 28.31
C ALA A 72 5.33 -21.53 27.48
N VAL A 73 5.79 -20.40 28.01
CA VAL A 73 6.75 -19.51 27.33
C VAL A 73 8.12 -19.63 27.98
N SER A 74 9.15 -19.82 27.16
CA SER A 74 10.54 -19.84 27.61
C SER A 74 11.43 -19.10 26.62
N GLY A 75 12.54 -18.55 27.08
CA GLY A 75 13.40 -17.79 26.19
C GLY A 75 14.49 -17.03 26.91
N THR A 76 15.33 -16.38 26.12
CA THR A 76 16.39 -15.51 26.60
C THR A 76 16.40 -14.22 25.80
N PHE A 77 16.75 -13.12 26.45
CA PHE A 77 17.11 -11.90 25.76
C PHE A 77 18.42 -11.37 26.34
N GLY A 78 19.18 -10.64 25.53
CA GLY A 78 20.42 -10.04 25.98
C GLY A 78 20.79 -8.80 25.18
N ILE A 79 21.45 -7.88 25.88
CA ILE A 79 22.05 -6.67 25.32
C ILE A 79 23.49 -6.58 25.85
N GLU A 80 24.47 -6.38 24.97
CA GLU A 80 25.87 -6.22 25.36
C GLU A 80 26.54 -5.03 24.65
N THR A 81 26.81 -3.99 25.44
CA THR A 81 27.34 -2.71 24.93
C THR A 81 28.75 -2.80 24.35
N GLN A 82 29.60 -3.69 24.90
CA GLN A 82 31.00 -3.80 24.48
C GLN A 82 31.14 -4.44 23.11
N THR A 83 30.25 -5.38 22.79
CA THR A 83 30.25 -6.14 21.55
C THR A 83 29.27 -5.55 20.54
N GLY A 84 28.35 -4.70 21.00
CA GLY A 84 27.36 -4.03 20.18
C GLY A 84 26.19 -4.95 19.79
N LEU A 85 25.98 -6.05 20.53
CA LEU A 85 25.04 -7.10 20.16
C LEU A 85 23.76 -7.03 20.99
N MET A 86 22.64 -7.25 20.29
CA MET A 86 21.34 -7.55 20.86
C MET A 86 20.87 -8.90 20.35
N HIS A 87 20.21 -9.66 21.22
CA HIS A 87 19.62 -10.95 20.86
C HIS A 87 18.39 -11.22 21.72
N ALA A 88 17.36 -11.80 21.12
CA ALA A 88 16.22 -12.36 21.82
C ALA A 88 15.78 -13.65 21.11
N LEU A 89 15.52 -14.68 21.89
CA LEU A 89 15.02 -15.98 21.44
C LEU A 89 13.92 -16.41 22.39
N TYR A 90 12.70 -16.59 21.88
CA TYR A 90 11.55 -17.00 22.66
C TYR A 90 10.81 -18.14 21.97
N GLY A 91 10.50 -19.16 22.74
CA GLY A 91 9.66 -20.28 22.35
C GLY A 91 8.39 -20.34 23.19
N ALA A 92 7.29 -20.73 22.57
CA ALA A 92 6.02 -21.03 23.23
C ALA A 92 5.60 -22.46 22.90
N ASP A 93 5.34 -23.28 23.92
CA ASP A 93 4.80 -24.64 23.79
C ASP A 93 3.28 -24.61 23.97
N PHE A 94 2.54 -24.70 22.86
CA PHE A 94 1.08 -24.67 22.87
C PHE A 94 0.47 -25.91 23.53
N THR A 95 1.23 -26.99 23.73
CA THR A 95 0.73 -28.21 24.39
C THR A 95 0.61 -28.06 25.90
N GLU A 96 1.29 -27.07 26.49
CA GLU A 96 1.24 -26.76 27.92
C GLU A 96 0.20 -25.69 28.26
N MET A 97 -0.37 -25.02 27.27
CA MET A 97 -1.44 -24.01 27.45
C MET A 97 -2.81 -24.68 27.72
N ASP A 98 -3.63 -24.05 28.57
CA ASP A 98 -4.91 -24.61 29.03
C ASP A 98 -6.02 -24.61 27.93
N GLU A 99 -5.78 -23.94 26.80
CA GLU A 99 -6.64 -23.86 25.61
C GLU A 99 -5.89 -24.35 24.37
N ASN A 100 -6.59 -24.88 23.34
CA ASN A 100 -5.98 -25.28 22.07
C ASN A 100 -5.55 -24.02 21.29
N VAL A 101 -4.51 -23.34 21.75
CA VAL A 101 -4.04 -22.06 21.23
C VAL A 101 -3.70 -22.17 19.74
N SER A 102 -3.19 -23.32 19.28
CA SER A 102 -2.94 -23.53 17.85
C SER A 102 -4.21 -23.63 16.98
N GLU A 103 -5.34 -24.08 17.53
CA GLU A 103 -6.65 -24.00 16.85
C GLU A 103 -7.21 -22.57 16.86
N GLU A 104 -6.81 -21.73 17.82
CA GLU A 104 -7.27 -20.34 17.96
C GLU A 104 -6.40 -19.33 17.18
N LEU A 105 -5.10 -19.58 17.05
CA LEU A 105 -4.17 -18.78 16.25
C LEU A 105 -4.54 -18.83 14.77
N GLY A 106 -4.99 -20.00 14.30
CA GLY A 106 -5.42 -20.19 12.91
C GLY A 106 -4.32 -19.89 11.89
N VAL A 107 -3.05 -19.96 12.27
CA VAL A 107 -1.89 -19.71 11.40
C VAL A 107 -0.74 -20.65 11.75
N VAL A 108 -0.03 -21.13 10.74
CA VAL A 108 1.26 -21.84 10.84
C VAL A 108 2.17 -21.39 9.71
N GLY A 109 3.48 -21.59 9.84
CA GLY A 109 4.44 -21.24 8.80
C GLY A 109 5.66 -20.52 9.36
N ASP A 110 6.48 -20.02 8.46
CA ASP A 110 7.77 -19.41 8.77
C ASP A 110 7.84 -18.00 8.18
N ALA A 111 8.50 -17.09 8.89
CA ALA A 111 8.81 -15.76 8.39
C ALA A 111 10.25 -15.40 8.77
N SER A 112 10.91 -14.60 7.94
CA SER A 112 12.26 -14.11 8.20
C SER A 112 12.32 -12.61 7.97
N PHE A 113 13.32 -11.93 8.52
CA PHE A 113 13.60 -10.54 8.24
C PHE A 113 15.08 -10.29 8.37
N ARG A 114 15.65 -9.48 7.49
CA ARG A 114 17.04 -9.08 7.49
C ARG A 114 17.16 -7.66 6.96
N MET A 115 17.95 -6.89 7.67
CA MET A 115 18.26 -5.52 7.30
C MET A 115 19.74 -5.25 7.48
N SER A 116 20.32 -4.53 6.54
CA SER A 116 21.65 -3.94 6.59
C SER A 116 21.57 -2.50 6.07
N PRO A 117 22.63 -1.68 6.19
CA PRO A 117 22.65 -0.35 5.61
C PRO A 117 22.35 -0.30 4.11
N GLU A 118 22.68 -1.38 3.39
CA GLU A 118 22.61 -1.45 1.93
C GLU A 118 21.45 -2.32 1.40
N SER A 119 20.78 -3.09 2.27
CA SER A 119 19.76 -4.04 1.83
C SER A 119 18.69 -4.36 2.88
N VAL A 120 17.49 -4.68 2.39
CA VAL A 120 16.38 -5.24 3.18
C VAL A 120 15.84 -6.46 2.43
N THR A 121 15.78 -7.60 3.11
CA THR A 121 15.20 -8.87 2.63
C THR A 121 14.52 -9.58 3.78
N SER A 122 13.45 -10.32 3.58
CA SER A 122 12.59 -10.72 4.71
C SER A 122 11.45 -11.77 4.60
N ALA A 123 11.60 -13.02 4.15
CA ALA A 123 10.53 -14.02 3.81
C ALA A 123 9.23 -14.16 4.60
N ALA A 124 8.18 -14.68 3.94
CA ALA A 124 7.10 -15.41 4.62
C ALA A 124 6.48 -16.56 3.78
N ASP A 125 6.27 -17.72 4.42
CA ASP A 125 5.41 -18.83 3.97
C ASP A 125 4.44 -19.13 5.13
N LEU A 126 3.18 -18.71 4.99
CA LEU A 126 2.17 -18.77 6.04
C LEU A 126 0.91 -19.48 5.54
N THR A 127 0.38 -20.40 6.33
CA THR A 127 -0.92 -21.04 6.10
C THR A 127 -1.93 -20.61 7.15
N PHE A 128 -2.98 -19.92 6.72
CA PHE A 128 -4.13 -19.53 7.53
C PHE A 128 -5.23 -20.59 7.46
N ARG A 129 -5.66 -21.12 8.60
CA ARG A 129 -6.61 -22.23 8.66
C ARG A 129 -8.06 -21.78 8.77
N ASP A 130 -8.96 -22.64 8.27
CA ASP A 130 -10.42 -22.49 8.42
C ASP A 130 -10.94 -21.13 7.90
N VAL A 131 -10.44 -20.69 6.74
CA VAL A 131 -10.85 -19.41 6.13
C VAL A 131 -12.16 -19.60 5.35
N ASP A 132 -13.29 -19.53 6.07
CA ASP A 132 -14.66 -19.62 5.51
C ASP A 132 -15.08 -18.46 4.57
N ALA A 133 -14.17 -17.56 4.22
CA ALA A 133 -14.50 -16.33 3.47
C ALA A 133 -14.63 -16.57 1.95
N TYR A 134 -13.89 -17.54 1.41
CA TYR A 134 -13.77 -17.81 -0.02
C TYR A 134 -13.86 -19.31 -0.30
N ASP A 135 -14.47 -19.69 -1.43
CA ASP A 135 -14.43 -21.07 -1.90
C ASP A 135 -13.13 -21.35 -2.66
N GLU A 136 -12.72 -20.38 -3.46
CA GLU A 136 -11.47 -20.35 -4.20
C GLU A 136 -10.93 -18.91 -4.11
N PHE A 137 -9.65 -18.77 -3.84
CA PHE A 137 -8.92 -17.50 -3.87
C PHE A 137 -7.52 -17.80 -4.38
N SER A 138 -7.04 -17.00 -5.33
CA SER A 138 -5.65 -16.98 -5.76
C SER A 138 -5.25 -15.53 -6.04
N ALA A 139 -4.10 -15.11 -5.57
CA ALA A 139 -3.49 -13.84 -5.89
C ALA A 139 -2.01 -14.09 -6.19
N ASP A 140 -1.50 -13.44 -7.23
CA ASP A 140 -0.11 -13.51 -7.68
C ASP A 140 0.30 -12.08 -8.03
N VAL A 141 1.37 -11.56 -7.43
CA VAL A 141 1.87 -10.20 -7.69
C VAL A 141 3.37 -10.25 -7.80
N ASP A 142 3.90 -9.86 -8.95
CA ASP A 142 5.33 -9.69 -9.18
C ASP A 142 5.65 -8.23 -9.46
N LEU A 143 6.71 -7.69 -8.85
CA LEU A 143 7.26 -6.38 -9.21
C LEU A 143 8.78 -6.46 -9.31
N GLU A 144 9.30 -5.85 -10.37
CA GLU A 144 10.74 -5.67 -10.60
C GLU A 144 10.98 -4.20 -10.88
N GLN A 145 11.79 -3.58 -10.04
CA GLN A 145 12.28 -2.21 -10.21
C GLN A 145 13.80 -2.23 -10.12
N SER A 146 14.45 -1.54 -11.05
CA SER A 146 15.88 -1.30 -11.02
C SER A 146 16.17 0.06 -11.66
N ARG A 147 17.44 0.41 -11.78
CA ARG A 147 17.85 1.59 -12.54
C ARG A 147 17.48 1.54 -14.03
N THR A 148 17.16 0.37 -14.58
CA THR A 148 16.92 0.24 -16.04
C THR A 148 15.56 -0.33 -16.41
N THR A 149 14.86 -0.92 -15.45
CA THR A 149 13.58 -1.60 -15.65
C THR A 149 12.60 -1.20 -14.57
N TYR A 150 11.34 -0.99 -14.95
CA TYR A 150 10.21 -1.02 -14.05
C TYR A 150 9.11 -1.85 -14.70
N SER A 151 8.72 -2.93 -14.05
CA SER A 151 7.60 -3.78 -14.46
C SER A 151 6.86 -4.32 -13.25
N ALA A 152 5.54 -4.47 -13.37
CA ALA A 152 4.71 -5.08 -12.35
C ALA A 152 3.61 -5.92 -13.00
N ASN A 153 3.30 -7.07 -12.42
CA ASN A 153 2.19 -7.94 -12.81
C ASN A 153 1.37 -8.27 -11.57
N ALA A 154 0.06 -8.34 -11.73
CA ALA A 154 -0.86 -8.71 -10.66
C ALA A 154 -2.02 -9.51 -11.24
N ASP A 155 -2.20 -10.72 -10.74
CA ASP A 155 -3.31 -11.61 -11.05
C ASP A 155 -4.09 -11.89 -9.76
N LEU A 156 -5.42 -11.87 -9.87
CA LEU A 156 -6.34 -12.14 -8.77
C LEU A 156 -7.50 -12.96 -9.32
N ALA A 157 -7.79 -14.08 -8.69
CA ALA A 157 -9.01 -14.83 -8.90
C ALA A 157 -9.67 -15.14 -7.56
N MET A 158 -10.98 -14.95 -7.48
CA MET A 158 -11.73 -15.21 -6.27
C MET A 158 -13.15 -15.69 -6.57
N VAL A 159 -13.64 -16.60 -5.73
CA VAL A 159 -14.99 -17.16 -5.79
C VAL A 159 -15.64 -17.04 -4.42
N ILE A 160 -16.72 -16.27 -4.34
CA ILE A 160 -17.48 -16.03 -3.10
C ILE A 160 -18.82 -16.75 -3.19
N ASN A 161 -19.09 -17.61 -2.19
CA ASN A 161 -20.39 -18.21 -1.97
C ASN A 161 -21.39 -17.21 -1.35
N GLU A 162 -22.28 -16.64 -2.15
CA GLU A 162 -23.29 -15.71 -1.68
C GLU A 162 -24.67 -16.37 -1.53
N SER A 163 -25.29 -16.21 -0.35
CA SER A 163 -26.62 -16.76 -0.10
C SER A 163 -27.72 -15.78 -0.58
N ASN A 164 -28.20 -15.92 -1.80
CA ASN A 164 -29.36 -15.21 -2.41
C ASN A 164 -29.13 -13.74 -2.80
N VAL A 165 -28.19 -13.43 -3.70
CA VAL A 165 -27.97 -12.04 -4.15
C VAL A 165 -28.68 -11.73 -5.47
N VAL A 166 -28.75 -12.68 -6.41
CA VAL A 166 -29.46 -12.52 -7.70
C VAL A 166 -30.26 -13.77 -8.08
N GLU A 167 -31.36 -13.58 -8.83
CA GLU A 167 -32.19 -14.69 -9.34
C GLU A 167 -31.67 -15.27 -10.67
N GLU A 168 -30.81 -14.53 -11.38
CA GLU A 168 -30.29 -14.82 -12.73
C GLU A 168 -28.79 -14.51 -12.80
N GLU A 169 -28.12 -14.99 -13.85
CA GLU A 169 -26.68 -14.75 -14.07
C GLU A 169 -26.43 -13.40 -14.74
N GLU A 170 -25.46 -12.65 -14.22
CA GLU A 170 -24.97 -11.37 -14.77
C GLU A 170 -23.45 -11.46 -14.91
N SER A 171 -22.91 -11.05 -16.05
CA SER A 171 -21.47 -10.99 -16.29
C SER A 171 -21.03 -9.60 -16.75
N VAL A 172 -19.84 -9.21 -16.34
CA VAL A 172 -19.15 -7.99 -16.79
C VAL A 172 -17.72 -8.37 -17.11
N GLU A 173 -17.30 -8.10 -18.33
CA GLU A 173 -15.92 -8.26 -18.79
C GLU A 173 -15.40 -6.90 -19.25
N ILE A 174 -14.19 -6.54 -18.84
CA ILE A 174 -13.50 -5.32 -19.24
C ILE A 174 -12.09 -5.73 -19.63
N SER A 175 -11.62 -5.27 -20.79
CA SER A 175 -10.24 -5.44 -21.24
C SER A 175 -9.76 -4.10 -21.76
N ALA A 176 -8.66 -3.59 -21.25
CA ALA A 176 -8.20 -2.25 -21.57
C ALA A 176 -6.69 -2.11 -21.53
N GLN A 177 -6.19 -1.20 -22.37
CA GLN A 177 -4.81 -0.77 -22.40
C GLN A 177 -4.77 0.76 -22.26
N THR A 178 -3.89 1.24 -21.40
CA THR A 178 -3.53 2.66 -21.31
C THR A 178 -2.05 2.80 -21.57
N LYS A 179 -1.68 3.77 -22.39
CA LYS A 179 -0.30 4.14 -22.64
C LYS A 179 -0.12 5.63 -22.36
N THR A 180 0.81 5.92 -21.48
CA THR A 180 1.10 7.27 -20.99
C THR A 180 2.54 7.63 -21.32
N THR A 181 2.72 8.85 -21.79
CA THR A 181 4.02 9.52 -21.94
C THR A 181 3.99 10.80 -21.13
N ALA A 182 5.04 11.62 -21.13
CA ALA A 182 4.98 12.91 -20.44
C ALA A 182 3.84 13.83 -20.93
N THR A 183 3.41 13.74 -22.19
CA THR A 183 2.47 14.71 -22.80
C THR A 183 1.25 14.09 -23.45
N THR A 184 1.24 12.78 -23.66
CA THR A 184 0.19 12.06 -24.39
C THR A 184 -0.34 10.92 -23.53
N LEU A 185 -1.66 10.79 -23.51
CA LEU A 185 -2.40 9.69 -22.92
C LEU A 185 -3.20 9.02 -24.05
N THR A 186 -3.00 7.73 -24.25
CA THR A 186 -3.84 6.90 -25.11
C THR A 186 -4.51 5.83 -24.29
N SER A 187 -5.81 5.61 -24.47
CA SER A 187 -6.56 4.55 -23.80
C SER A 187 -7.48 3.87 -24.79
N SER A 188 -7.47 2.54 -24.82
CA SER A 188 -8.39 1.76 -25.63
C SER A 188 -8.84 0.52 -24.88
N GLY A 189 -10.03 0.02 -25.20
CA GLY A 189 -10.53 -1.17 -24.56
C GLY A 189 -11.94 -1.53 -24.99
N THR A 190 -12.41 -2.64 -24.43
CA THR A 190 -13.74 -3.20 -24.64
C THR A 190 -14.35 -3.55 -23.29
N MET A 191 -15.64 -3.28 -23.15
CA MET A 191 -16.48 -3.69 -22.01
C MET A 191 -17.67 -4.49 -22.53
N THR A 192 -17.86 -5.69 -22.03
CA THR A 192 -19.03 -6.53 -22.32
C THR A 192 -19.84 -6.70 -21.04
N VAL A 193 -21.15 -6.49 -21.13
CA VAL A 193 -22.09 -6.78 -20.04
C VAL A 193 -23.14 -7.74 -20.57
N GLU A 194 -23.32 -8.89 -19.91
CA GLU A 194 -24.40 -9.83 -20.22
C GLU A 194 -25.35 -9.93 -19.02
N GLU A 195 -26.65 -9.78 -19.25
CA GLU A 195 -27.69 -9.88 -18.20
C GLU A 195 -28.88 -10.65 -18.78
N GLU A 196 -29.21 -11.82 -18.23
CA GLU A 196 -30.31 -12.68 -18.74
C GLU A 196 -31.68 -11.97 -18.75
N THR A 197 -31.88 -10.98 -17.87
CA THR A 197 -33.13 -10.23 -17.71
C THR A 197 -33.22 -8.94 -18.51
N LEU A 198 -32.15 -8.53 -19.22
CA LEU A 198 -32.26 -7.39 -20.14
C LEU A 198 -33.38 -7.73 -21.12
N ILE A 199 -34.52 -7.07 -20.92
CA ILE A 199 -35.70 -7.21 -21.77
C ILE A 199 -35.21 -6.88 -23.16
N ALA A 200 -35.01 -7.90 -24.01
CA ALA A 200 -34.45 -7.83 -25.36
C ALA A 200 -34.48 -6.39 -25.86
N SER A 201 -33.43 -5.64 -25.56
CA SER A 201 -33.36 -4.25 -25.96
C SER A 201 -33.34 -4.31 -27.48
N ASP A 202 -34.25 -3.58 -28.12
CA ASP A 202 -34.26 -3.53 -29.57
C ASP A 202 -32.85 -3.18 -30.06
N ASP A 203 -32.33 -3.92 -31.04
CA ASP A 203 -30.95 -3.80 -31.55
C ASP A 203 -30.59 -2.31 -31.74
N THR A 204 -29.71 -1.82 -30.86
CA THR A 204 -29.19 -0.46 -30.88
C THR A 204 -27.69 -0.53 -31.08
N ALA A 205 -27.21 0.16 -32.09
CA ALA A 205 -25.78 0.30 -32.38
C ALA A 205 -25.48 1.79 -32.49
N ILE A 206 -24.42 2.25 -31.85
CA ILE A 206 -23.99 3.64 -31.92
C ILE A 206 -22.48 3.62 -32.05
N ASP A 207 -21.94 4.20 -33.11
CA ASP A 207 -20.54 4.47 -33.30
C ASP A 207 -20.37 6.00 -33.35
N MET A 208 -19.52 6.54 -32.48
CA MET A 208 -19.19 7.96 -32.43
C MET A 208 -17.70 8.16 -32.60
N THR A 209 -17.33 9.18 -33.35
CA THR A 209 -15.95 9.67 -33.45
C THR A 209 -15.97 11.17 -33.25
N LEU A 210 -15.29 11.65 -32.22
CA LEU A 210 -15.06 13.05 -31.95
C LEU A 210 -13.60 13.39 -32.23
N THR A 211 -13.37 14.39 -33.06
CA THR A 211 -12.04 14.94 -33.33
C THR A 211 -12.05 16.44 -33.06
N GLN A 212 -10.96 16.97 -32.50
CA GLN A 212 -10.77 18.40 -32.30
C GLN A 212 -9.75 18.92 -33.30
N SER A 213 -10.03 20.07 -33.91
CA SER A 213 -9.12 20.74 -34.84
C SER A 213 -9.25 22.25 -34.69
N ASP A 214 -8.17 22.92 -34.30
CA ASP A 214 -8.17 24.37 -33.99
C ASP A 214 -9.30 24.73 -32.99
N ASP A 215 -10.31 25.50 -33.43
CA ASP A 215 -11.49 25.95 -32.66
C ASP A 215 -12.78 25.19 -33.06
N GLN A 216 -12.62 24.00 -33.62
CA GLN A 216 -13.69 23.19 -34.19
C GLN A 216 -13.71 21.79 -33.57
N TYR A 217 -14.92 21.30 -33.30
CA TYR A 217 -15.17 19.91 -32.89
C TYR A 217 -16.00 19.22 -33.97
N ASP A 218 -15.46 18.16 -34.55
CA ASP A 218 -16.13 17.35 -35.55
C ASP A 218 -16.58 16.04 -34.92
N LEU A 219 -17.89 15.90 -34.77
CA LEU A 219 -18.56 14.69 -34.29
C LEU A 219 -19.13 13.93 -35.49
N SER A 220 -18.66 12.71 -35.74
CA SER A 220 -19.25 11.78 -36.69
C SER A 220 -20.00 10.69 -35.93
N VAL A 221 -21.24 10.40 -36.33
CA VAL A 221 -22.08 9.40 -35.68
C VAL A 221 -22.69 8.49 -36.72
N SER A 222 -22.59 7.18 -36.48
CA SER A 222 -23.39 6.15 -37.13
C SER A 222 -24.26 5.52 -36.04
N GLU A 223 -25.57 5.60 -36.15
CA GLU A 223 -26.48 5.00 -35.16
C GLU A 223 -27.61 4.22 -35.82
N THR A 224 -27.86 3.01 -35.32
CA THR A 224 -29.10 2.27 -35.48
C THR A 224 -29.86 2.35 -34.17
N ARG A 225 -31.09 2.83 -34.24
CA ARG A 225 -31.94 2.98 -33.05
C ARG A 225 -33.34 2.45 -33.29
N ALA A 226 -33.90 1.80 -32.28
CA ALA A 226 -35.31 1.50 -32.26
C ALA A 226 -36.14 2.71 -31.80
N LEU A 227 -37.37 2.77 -32.28
CA LEU A 227 -38.25 3.91 -32.08
C LEU A 227 -39.52 3.47 -31.35
N SER A 228 -39.76 4.12 -30.21
CA SER A 228 -41.06 4.00 -29.54
C SER A 228 -42.18 4.61 -30.39
N GLU A 229 -43.43 4.19 -30.15
CA GLU A 229 -44.61 4.75 -30.87
C GLU A 229 -44.70 6.28 -30.81
N TYR A 230 -44.17 6.89 -29.75
CA TYR A 230 -44.17 8.34 -29.56
C TYR A 230 -43.11 9.05 -30.40
N GLU A 231 -42.02 8.35 -30.74
CA GLU A 231 -40.87 8.91 -31.46
C GLU A 231 -40.98 8.75 -32.96
N GLN A 232 -41.70 7.72 -33.46
CA GLN A 232 -41.84 7.42 -34.88
C GLN A 232 -42.17 8.66 -35.73
N ASN A 233 -43.07 9.53 -35.27
CA ASN A 233 -43.44 10.74 -36.03
C ASN A 233 -42.29 11.73 -36.24
N ASN A 234 -41.25 11.70 -35.41
CA ASN A 234 -40.08 12.56 -35.52
C ASN A 234 -38.95 11.93 -36.38
N TRP A 235 -39.06 10.65 -36.74
CA TRP A 235 -37.98 9.89 -37.39
C TRP A 235 -38.42 9.11 -38.64
N ALA A 236 -39.73 9.05 -38.92
CA ALA A 236 -40.30 8.27 -40.03
C ALA A 236 -39.97 8.78 -41.44
N THR A 237 -39.42 9.99 -41.57
CA THR A 237 -38.88 10.49 -42.84
C THR A 237 -37.51 11.15 -42.63
N GLU A 238 -36.71 11.19 -43.70
CA GLU A 238 -35.41 11.89 -43.71
C GLU A 238 -35.54 13.37 -43.31
N GLU A 239 -36.62 14.04 -43.73
CA GLU A 239 -36.90 15.43 -43.36
C GLU A 239 -37.20 15.59 -41.86
N ASP A 240 -37.95 14.65 -41.28
CA ASP A 240 -38.28 14.65 -39.86
C ASP A 240 -37.04 14.33 -39.01
N ALA A 241 -36.26 13.32 -39.40
CA ALA A 241 -35.01 12.94 -38.74
C ALA A 241 -34.01 14.10 -38.75
N ARG A 242 -33.82 14.75 -39.91
CA ARG A 242 -32.99 15.95 -40.01
C ARG A 242 -33.50 17.07 -39.11
N ALA A 243 -34.81 17.30 -39.04
CA ALA A 243 -35.39 18.32 -38.17
C ALA A 243 -35.31 17.96 -36.66
N ALA A 244 -35.22 16.67 -36.31
CA ALA A 244 -34.97 16.22 -34.95
C ALA A 244 -33.50 16.47 -34.56
N LEU A 245 -32.55 16.02 -35.37
CA LEU A 245 -31.12 16.25 -35.20
C LEU A 245 -30.79 17.76 -35.17
N ASP A 246 -31.37 18.54 -36.08
CA ASP A 246 -31.18 19.99 -36.14
C ASP A 246 -31.62 20.67 -34.83
N ARG A 247 -32.78 20.28 -34.26
CA ARG A 247 -33.23 20.80 -32.97
C ARG A 247 -32.32 20.40 -31.82
N GLN A 248 -31.80 19.18 -31.83
CA GLN A 248 -30.90 18.65 -30.81
C GLN A 248 -29.58 19.45 -30.81
N PHE A 249 -28.89 19.50 -31.95
CA PHE A 249 -27.58 20.16 -32.04
C PHE A 249 -27.67 21.69 -32.03
N GLN A 250 -28.79 22.26 -32.48
CA GLN A 250 -29.08 23.68 -32.23
C GLN A 250 -29.13 24.00 -30.75
N SER A 251 -29.77 23.15 -29.94
CA SER A 251 -29.83 23.39 -28.49
C SER A 251 -28.44 23.31 -27.87
N VAL A 252 -27.60 22.37 -28.31
CA VAL A 252 -26.21 22.23 -27.85
C VAL A 252 -25.41 23.49 -28.21
N ALA A 253 -25.38 23.88 -29.49
CA ALA A 253 -24.67 25.06 -29.94
C ALA A 253 -25.16 26.35 -29.26
N MET A 254 -26.48 26.51 -29.09
CA MET A 254 -27.04 27.68 -28.37
C MET A 254 -26.65 27.71 -26.90
N ASN A 255 -26.55 26.55 -26.24
CA ASN A 255 -26.11 26.47 -24.85
C ASN A 255 -24.65 26.88 -24.72
N PHE A 256 -23.81 26.52 -25.69
CA PHE A 256 -22.39 26.86 -25.72
C PHE A 256 -22.07 28.11 -26.55
N GLY A 257 -23.05 28.96 -26.86
CA GLY A 257 -22.81 30.24 -27.55
C GLY A 257 -22.24 30.15 -28.98
N GLY A 258 -22.08 28.94 -29.52
CA GLY A 258 -21.43 28.68 -30.80
C GLY A 258 -22.39 28.44 -31.96
N GLU A 259 -21.83 27.97 -33.06
CA GLU A 259 -22.53 27.55 -34.27
C GLU A 259 -22.37 26.04 -34.47
N TYR A 260 -23.31 25.43 -35.19
CA TYR A 260 -23.20 24.03 -35.63
C TYR A 260 -23.51 23.92 -37.13
N ASP A 261 -22.86 23.00 -37.81
CA ASP A 261 -23.21 22.55 -39.16
C ASP A 261 -23.53 21.05 -39.11
N LEU A 262 -24.76 20.69 -39.50
CA LEU A 262 -25.24 19.30 -39.49
C LEU A 262 -25.35 18.77 -40.93
N THR A 263 -24.64 17.69 -41.20
CA THR A 263 -24.73 16.92 -42.44
C THR A 263 -25.26 15.52 -42.15
N LEU A 264 -26.45 15.20 -42.66
CA LEU A 264 -26.99 13.83 -42.67
C LEU A 264 -26.52 13.15 -43.95
N GLU A 265 -25.66 12.14 -43.83
CA GLU A 265 -25.05 11.40 -44.95
C GLU A 265 -25.92 10.23 -45.40
N SER A 266 -26.48 9.49 -44.44
CA SER A 266 -27.32 8.33 -44.69
C SER A 266 -28.56 8.32 -43.78
N TYR A 267 -29.66 7.78 -44.32
CA TYR A 267 -30.93 7.62 -43.63
C TYR A 267 -31.66 6.37 -44.16
N SER A 268 -32.04 5.49 -43.26
CA SER A 268 -32.89 4.33 -43.54
C SER A 268 -33.91 4.18 -42.42
N TYR A 269 -35.16 3.88 -42.75
CA TYR A 269 -36.21 3.64 -41.78
C TYR A 269 -36.93 2.34 -42.15
N ASP A 270 -36.99 1.41 -41.20
CA ASP A 270 -37.63 0.11 -41.34
C ASP A 270 -38.80 0.00 -40.36
N ASP A 271 -40.02 -0.18 -40.89
CA ASP A 271 -41.24 -0.39 -40.09
C ASP A 271 -41.73 -1.85 -40.13
N SER A 272 -40.89 -2.76 -40.62
CA SER A 272 -41.26 -4.15 -40.89
C SER A 272 -41.07 -5.08 -39.69
N GLY A 273 -40.33 -4.64 -38.67
CA GLY A 273 -40.08 -5.32 -37.39
C GLY A 273 -41.18 -5.14 -36.33
N GLU A 274 -40.94 -5.67 -35.11
CA GLU A 274 -41.83 -5.48 -33.96
C GLU A 274 -41.81 -4.03 -33.44
N SER A 275 -40.63 -3.40 -33.51
CA SER A 275 -40.39 -1.97 -33.28
C SER A 275 -39.80 -1.36 -34.55
N PRO A 276 -40.26 -0.19 -35.03
CA PRO A 276 -39.61 0.48 -36.14
C PRO A 276 -38.20 0.92 -35.78
N THR A 277 -37.25 0.76 -36.70
CA THR A 277 -35.86 1.16 -36.53
C THR A 277 -35.49 2.27 -37.51
N VAL A 278 -34.50 3.08 -37.15
CA VAL A 278 -33.88 4.04 -38.05
C VAL A 278 -32.36 3.89 -37.98
N ASP A 279 -31.73 3.80 -39.15
CA ASP A 279 -30.29 3.86 -39.33
C ASP A 279 -29.90 5.25 -39.85
N LEU A 280 -28.93 5.88 -39.18
CA LEU A 280 -28.51 7.25 -39.42
C LEU A 280 -26.99 7.29 -39.50
N GLU A 281 -26.46 8.02 -40.48
CA GLU A 281 -25.05 8.41 -40.52
C GLU A 281 -25.03 9.93 -40.68
N TYR A 282 -24.45 10.64 -39.73
CA TYR A 282 -24.38 12.10 -39.75
C TYR A 282 -23.10 12.63 -39.13
N SER A 283 -22.69 13.81 -39.60
CA SER A 283 -21.61 14.58 -39.02
C SER A 283 -22.12 15.94 -38.52
N VAL A 284 -21.58 16.37 -37.39
CA VAL A 284 -21.84 17.66 -36.78
C VAL A 284 -20.51 18.34 -36.52
N THR A 285 -20.36 19.52 -37.11
CA THR A 285 -19.23 20.40 -36.85
C THR A 285 -19.68 21.51 -35.90
N PHE A 286 -19.09 21.61 -34.72
CA PHE A 286 -19.29 22.74 -33.81
C PHE A 286 -18.15 23.73 -33.94
N THR A 287 -18.48 25.03 -33.94
CA THR A 287 -17.47 26.10 -34.00
C THR A 287 -17.76 27.16 -32.94
N GLY A 288 -16.71 27.64 -32.29
CA GLY A 288 -16.81 28.71 -31.30
C GLY A 288 -17.53 28.30 -30.02
N ILE A 289 -17.48 27.01 -29.67
CA ILE A 289 -18.03 26.49 -28.41
C ILE A 289 -16.98 26.41 -27.30
N SER A 290 -15.68 26.43 -27.62
CA SER A 290 -14.58 26.19 -26.68
C SER A 290 -14.63 27.12 -25.46
N ASP A 291 -14.76 28.44 -25.69
CA ASP A 291 -14.84 29.44 -24.60
C ASP A 291 -15.98 29.14 -23.61
N GLN A 292 -17.15 28.72 -24.11
CA GLN A 292 -18.30 28.42 -23.26
C GLN A 292 -18.20 27.04 -22.61
N VAL A 293 -17.50 26.09 -23.23
CA VAL A 293 -17.15 24.81 -22.61
C VAL A 293 -16.22 25.08 -21.43
N SER A 294 -15.20 25.92 -21.59
CA SER A 294 -14.35 26.40 -20.48
C SER A 294 -15.17 27.10 -19.39
N ASP A 295 -16.04 28.04 -19.76
CA ASP A 295 -16.90 28.72 -18.77
C ASP A 295 -17.79 27.73 -17.98
N MET A 296 -18.31 26.69 -18.65
CA MET A 296 -19.12 25.64 -18.01
C MET A 296 -18.29 24.79 -17.06
N ILE A 297 -17.10 24.35 -17.49
CA ILE A 297 -16.17 23.58 -16.65
C ILE A 297 -15.77 24.40 -15.43
N ALA A 298 -15.39 25.67 -15.61
CA ALA A 298 -15.07 26.57 -14.52
C ALA A 298 -16.25 26.72 -13.55
N MET A 299 -17.48 26.86 -14.07
CA MET A 299 -18.67 26.92 -13.22
C MET A 299 -18.92 25.62 -12.47
N GLN A 300 -18.62 24.46 -13.07
CA GLN A 300 -18.79 23.17 -12.43
C GLN A 300 -17.76 22.97 -11.31
N LEU A 301 -16.48 23.25 -11.59
CA LEU A 301 -15.39 23.23 -10.62
C LEU A 301 -15.66 24.18 -9.44
N GLN A 302 -16.15 25.39 -9.71
CA GLN A 302 -16.53 26.35 -8.66
C GLN A 302 -17.72 25.89 -7.80
N ASN A 303 -18.66 25.14 -8.39
CA ASN A 303 -19.83 24.63 -7.66
C ASN A 303 -19.54 23.29 -6.98
N ASP A 304 -18.35 22.73 -7.14
CA ASP A 304 -17.93 21.54 -6.44
C ASP A 304 -17.57 21.90 -4.99
N PRO A 305 -18.35 21.44 -3.99
CA PRO A 305 -18.09 21.76 -2.60
C PRO A 305 -16.83 21.09 -2.05
N GLU A 306 -16.24 20.13 -2.75
CA GLU A 306 -15.03 19.42 -2.34
C GLU A 306 -13.75 20.15 -2.76
N LEU A 307 -13.79 20.91 -3.86
CA LEU A 307 -12.61 21.60 -4.41
C LEU A 307 -12.41 23.01 -3.85
N ASP A 308 -13.46 23.64 -3.32
CA ASP A 308 -13.48 25.01 -2.76
C ASP A 308 -12.74 26.08 -3.63
N LEU A 309 -12.81 25.93 -4.96
CA LEU A 309 -12.10 26.80 -5.90
C LEU A 309 -12.81 28.14 -6.10
N ASP A 310 -12.03 29.20 -6.16
CA ASP A 310 -12.51 30.53 -6.51
C ASP A 310 -12.76 30.69 -8.03
N GLU A 311 -13.36 31.81 -8.42
CA GLU A 311 -13.72 32.07 -9.83
C GLU A 311 -12.50 32.21 -10.76
N THR A 312 -11.34 32.56 -10.21
CA THR A 312 -10.07 32.71 -10.95
C THR A 312 -9.41 31.34 -11.11
N GLU A 313 -9.36 30.56 -10.04
CA GLU A 313 -8.76 29.22 -10.01
C GLU A 313 -9.53 28.24 -10.90
N ALA A 314 -10.85 28.21 -10.76
CA ALA A 314 -11.70 27.35 -11.59
C ALA A 314 -11.61 27.72 -13.09
N ARG A 315 -11.42 29.00 -13.41
CA ARG A 315 -11.16 29.45 -14.79
C ARG A 315 -9.78 29.05 -15.28
N ALA A 316 -8.75 29.11 -14.45
CA ALA A 316 -7.40 28.69 -14.83
C ALA A 316 -7.35 27.19 -15.17
N ILE A 317 -8.03 26.32 -14.39
CA ILE A 317 -8.16 24.89 -14.73
C ILE A 317 -8.93 24.73 -16.04
N ALA A 318 -10.06 25.44 -16.20
CA ALA A 318 -10.90 25.30 -17.37
C ALA A 318 -10.26 25.81 -18.67
N ASP A 319 -9.46 26.87 -18.60
CA ASP A 319 -8.68 27.37 -19.74
C ASP A 319 -7.65 26.32 -20.16
N ARG A 320 -6.97 25.68 -19.20
CA ARG A 320 -6.00 24.59 -19.46
C ARG A 320 -6.64 23.31 -19.96
N LEU A 321 -7.82 22.96 -19.45
CA LEU A 321 -8.61 21.85 -19.99
C LEU A 321 -9.06 22.11 -21.43
N ALA A 322 -9.24 23.38 -21.82
CA ALA A 322 -9.49 23.72 -23.22
C ALA A 322 -8.23 23.73 -24.09
N GLU A 323 -7.04 23.75 -23.48
CA GLU A 323 -5.77 23.52 -24.17
C GLU A 323 -5.47 22.03 -24.41
N LEU A 324 -6.23 21.11 -23.78
CA LEU A 324 -6.20 19.70 -24.17
C LEU A 324 -6.60 19.56 -25.63
N GLN A 325 -5.80 18.79 -26.37
CA GLN A 325 -6.11 18.46 -27.75
C GLN A 325 -6.59 17.01 -27.81
N ILE A 326 -7.89 16.84 -28.07
CA ILE A 326 -8.46 15.53 -28.40
C ILE A 326 -8.13 15.25 -29.87
N GLU A 327 -7.12 14.42 -30.13
CA GLU A 327 -6.81 14.03 -31.51
C GLU A 327 -7.96 13.18 -32.05
N GLU A 328 -8.36 12.18 -31.28
CA GLU A 328 -9.50 11.32 -31.60
C GLU A 328 -10.08 10.69 -30.33
N LEU A 329 -11.41 10.67 -30.25
CA LEU A 329 -12.18 9.90 -29.29
C LEU A 329 -13.20 9.09 -30.06
N GLN A 330 -12.96 7.79 -30.19
CA GLN A 330 -13.89 6.82 -30.73
C GLN A 330 -14.61 6.10 -29.59
N PHE A 331 -15.91 5.91 -29.76
CA PHE A 331 -16.75 5.19 -28.83
C PHE A 331 -17.83 4.44 -29.59
N SER A 332 -17.90 3.13 -29.41
CA SER A 332 -18.98 2.31 -29.98
C SER A 332 -19.73 1.58 -28.89
N VAL A 333 -21.04 1.43 -29.08
CA VAL A 333 -21.92 0.62 -28.24
C VAL A 333 -22.81 -0.21 -29.14
N GLU A 334 -22.80 -1.52 -28.97
CA GLU A 334 -23.67 -2.46 -29.65
C GLU A 334 -24.46 -3.25 -28.60
N THR A 335 -25.78 -3.32 -28.76
CA THR A 335 -26.63 -4.20 -27.98
C THR A 335 -27.11 -5.35 -28.85
N ASP A 336 -26.72 -6.59 -28.54
CA ASP A 336 -27.20 -7.81 -29.19
C ASP A 336 -27.99 -8.65 -28.18
N GLY A 337 -29.32 -8.55 -28.22
CA GLY A 337 -30.20 -9.29 -27.32
C GLY A 337 -30.02 -8.92 -25.84
N SER A 338 -29.27 -9.76 -25.11
CA SER A 338 -28.98 -9.61 -23.67
C SER A 338 -27.55 -9.15 -23.37
N ALA A 339 -26.75 -8.90 -24.41
CA ALA A 339 -25.38 -8.42 -24.27
C ALA A 339 -25.27 -6.95 -24.71
N VAL A 340 -24.49 -6.18 -23.97
CA VAL A 340 -24.06 -4.82 -24.32
C VAL A 340 -22.55 -4.83 -24.45
N VAL A 341 -22.04 -4.57 -25.65
CA VAL A 341 -20.61 -4.41 -25.92
C VAL A 341 -20.34 -2.93 -26.11
N MET A 342 -19.34 -2.41 -25.41
CA MET A 342 -18.84 -1.04 -25.56
C MET A 342 -17.37 -1.10 -25.93
N ASP A 343 -16.94 -0.37 -26.95
CA ASP A 343 -15.53 -0.19 -27.25
C ASP A 343 -15.18 1.30 -27.18
N TRP A 344 -13.96 1.59 -26.76
CA TRP A 344 -13.43 2.95 -26.79
C TRP A 344 -11.99 2.96 -27.30
N ASP A 345 -11.65 4.07 -27.93
CA ASP A 345 -10.29 4.45 -28.28
C ASP A 345 -10.17 5.96 -28.11
N ALA A 346 -9.22 6.40 -27.29
CA ALA A 346 -9.03 7.79 -26.93
C ALA A 346 -7.55 8.16 -27.03
N GLU A 347 -7.26 9.25 -27.73
CA GLU A 347 -5.92 9.84 -27.81
C GLU A 347 -5.98 11.33 -27.42
N ILE A 348 -5.37 11.64 -26.28
CA ILE A 348 -5.35 12.99 -25.69
C ILE A 348 -3.91 13.49 -25.65
N HIS A 349 -3.69 14.68 -26.19
CA HIS A 349 -2.39 15.37 -26.18
C HIS A 349 -2.40 16.58 -25.24
N ASN A 350 -1.20 16.95 -24.80
CA ASN A 350 -0.91 18.05 -23.90
C ASN A 350 -1.56 17.90 -22.52
N TYR A 351 -1.72 16.67 -22.03
CA TYR A 351 -2.32 16.46 -20.70
C TYR A 351 -1.42 16.99 -19.57
N ASP A 352 -0.10 17.09 -19.80
CA ASP A 352 0.85 17.74 -18.90
C ASP A 352 0.46 19.18 -18.57
N GLN A 353 -0.10 19.92 -19.52
CA GLN A 353 -0.49 21.31 -19.29
C GLN A 353 -1.62 21.41 -18.26
N VAL A 354 -2.50 20.41 -18.20
CA VAL A 354 -3.54 20.31 -17.17
C VAL A 354 -2.92 19.94 -15.83
N VAL A 355 -2.01 18.97 -15.79
CA VAL A 355 -1.34 18.53 -14.55
C VAL A 355 -0.51 19.65 -13.94
N LEU A 356 0.40 20.24 -14.72
CA LEU A 356 1.16 21.44 -14.35
C LEU A 356 0.23 22.59 -13.98
N GLY A 357 -0.95 22.60 -14.60
CA GLY A 357 -1.96 23.57 -14.32
C GLY A 357 -2.59 23.48 -12.94
N VAL A 358 -2.94 22.28 -12.53
CA VAL A 358 -3.47 22.01 -11.20
C VAL A 358 -2.40 22.34 -10.16
N ILE A 359 -1.14 21.96 -10.43
CA ILE A 359 0.02 22.28 -9.59
C ILE A 359 0.16 23.80 -9.37
N GLU A 360 0.16 24.60 -10.45
CA GLU A 360 0.27 26.06 -10.33
C GLU A 360 -0.91 26.71 -9.57
N ILE A 361 -2.10 26.11 -9.64
CA ILE A 361 -3.27 26.62 -8.92
C ILE A 361 -3.17 26.27 -7.46
N ALA A 362 -2.78 25.05 -7.15
CA ALA A 362 -2.52 24.62 -5.80
C ALA A 362 -1.48 25.56 -5.15
N GLU A 363 -0.34 25.83 -5.82
CA GLU A 363 0.67 26.83 -5.38
C GLU A 363 0.14 28.25 -5.16
N SER A 364 -0.88 28.64 -5.92
CA SER A 364 -1.43 30.00 -5.85
C SER A 364 -2.32 30.24 -4.63
N LEU A 365 -2.71 29.16 -3.93
CA LEU A 365 -3.49 29.24 -2.70
C LEU A 365 -2.62 29.87 -1.59
N ASP A 366 -3.19 30.83 -0.86
CA ASP A 366 -2.49 31.59 0.20
C ASP A 366 -2.02 30.71 1.38
N ASP A 367 -2.44 29.44 1.43
CA ASP A 367 -2.19 28.45 2.49
C ASP A 367 -1.16 27.37 2.10
N VAL A 368 -0.47 27.51 0.97
CA VAL A 368 0.64 26.61 0.58
C VAL A 368 1.86 26.95 1.42
N ASP A 369 2.30 26.01 2.24
CA ASP A 369 3.57 26.10 2.92
C ASP A 369 4.74 25.86 1.96
N ASP A 370 5.96 26.21 2.40
CA ASP A 370 7.16 26.07 1.58
C ASP A 370 7.39 24.60 1.15
N GLU A 371 6.87 23.63 1.91
CA GLU A 371 7.01 22.18 1.69
C GLU A 371 6.11 21.67 0.55
N LEU A 372 4.83 22.02 0.55
CA LEU A 372 3.94 21.67 -0.55
C LEU A 372 4.38 22.34 -1.86
N ALA A 373 5.01 23.53 -1.79
CA ALA A 373 5.64 24.17 -2.93
C ALA A 373 6.85 23.38 -3.47
N ASP A 374 7.68 22.80 -2.59
CA ASP A 374 8.80 21.95 -2.99
C ASP A 374 8.30 20.65 -3.69
N GLN A 375 7.22 20.02 -3.18
CA GLN A 375 6.59 18.86 -3.84
C GLN A 375 6.07 19.18 -5.25
N PHE A 376 5.54 20.40 -5.43
CA PHE A 376 5.10 20.88 -6.74
C PHE A 376 6.25 21.11 -7.69
N ASP A 377 7.35 21.71 -7.23
CA ASP A 377 8.57 21.85 -8.02
C ASP A 377 9.18 20.48 -8.39
N GLU A 378 9.13 19.51 -7.48
CA GLU A 378 9.54 18.14 -7.76
C GLU A 378 8.66 17.49 -8.85
N ALA A 379 7.34 17.56 -8.71
CA ALA A 379 6.40 17.01 -9.70
C ALA A 379 6.62 17.62 -11.11
N ARG A 380 6.94 18.91 -11.20
CA ARG A 380 7.34 19.54 -12.48
C ARG A 380 8.61 18.92 -13.04
N GLN A 381 9.63 18.76 -12.20
CA GLN A 381 10.90 18.18 -12.61
C GLN A 381 10.73 16.72 -13.06
N MET A 382 9.84 15.96 -12.42
CA MET A 382 9.47 14.60 -12.85
C MET A 382 8.86 14.62 -14.25
N ILE A 383 7.87 15.48 -14.52
CA ILE A 383 7.25 15.60 -15.86
C ILE A 383 8.29 16.01 -16.91
N GLU A 384 9.19 16.92 -16.58
CA GLU A 384 10.28 17.33 -17.48
C GLU A 384 11.28 16.19 -17.74
N ALA A 385 11.62 15.40 -16.72
CA ALA A 385 12.47 14.22 -16.86
C ALA A 385 11.80 13.15 -17.73
N GLN A 386 10.52 12.87 -17.51
CA GLN A 386 9.74 11.95 -18.35
C GLN A 386 9.76 12.39 -19.81
N LYS A 387 9.69 13.71 -20.06
CA LYS A 387 9.68 14.27 -21.40
C LYS A 387 11.03 14.18 -22.10
N GLU A 388 12.12 14.48 -21.41
CA GLU A 388 13.47 14.38 -22.01
C GLU A 388 13.92 12.92 -22.20
N ALA A 389 13.46 12.02 -21.32
CA ALA A 389 13.70 10.59 -21.44
C ALA A 389 12.79 9.88 -22.47
N ASP A 390 11.78 10.57 -23.01
CA ASP A 390 10.69 9.95 -23.79
C ASP A 390 10.11 8.72 -23.05
N LEU A 391 9.87 8.84 -21.73
CA LEU A 391 9.34 7.75 -20.91
C LEU A 391 7.98 7.33 -21.47
N VAL A 392 7.82 6.02 -21.65
CA VAL A 392 6.56 5.41 -22.03
C VAL A 392 6.18 4.40 -20.96
N GLN A 393 5.00 4.56 -20.39
CA GLN A 393 4.40 3.56 -19.50
C GLN A 393 3.19 2.94 -20.19
N THR A 394 3.13 1.61 -20.26
CA THR A 394 1.99 0.87 -20.77
C THR A 394 1.39 0.07 -19.63
N THR A 395 0.08 0.20 -19.43
CA THR A 395 -0.69 -0.56 -18.44
C THR A 395 -1.78 -1.31 -19.18
N GLU A 396 -1.81 -2.62 -19.02
CA GLU A 396 -2.88 -3.49 -19.53
C GLU A 396 -3.63 -4.06 -18.34
N TYR A 397 -4.96 -4.11 -18.41
CA TYR A 397 -5.77 -4.78 -17.40
C TYR A 397 -7.00 -5.47 -17.99
N ASP A 398 -7.33 -6.60 -17.40
CA ASP A 398 -8.54 -7.36 -17.67
C ASP A 398 -9.30 -7.59 -16.36
N LEU A 399 -10.61 -7.43 -16.40
CA LEU A 399 -11.51 -7.71 -15.29
C LEU A 399 -12.67 -8.56 -15.84
N SER A 400 -12.91 -9.71 -15.24
CA SER A 400 -14.10 -10.51 -15.47
C SER A 400 -14.81 -10.76 -14.15
N MET A 401 -16.08 -10.36 -14.08
CA MET A 401 -16.94 -10.60 -12.92
C MET A 401 -18.18 -11.33 -13.40
N THR A 402 -18.46 -12.49 -12.80
CA THR A 402 -19.66 -13.26 -13.06
C THR A 402 -20.41 -13.44 -11.75
N GLN A 403 -21.63 -12.93 -11.68
CA GLN A 403 -22.53 -13.10 -10.56
C GLN A 403 -23.61 -14.12 -10.92
N ALA A 404 -23.66 -15.23 -10.19
CA ALA A 404 -24.64 -16.29 -10.32
C ALA A 404 -25.48 -16.39 -9.03
N PRO A 405 -26.62 -17.12 -9.05
CA PRO A 405 -27.55 -17.12 -7.91
C PRO A 405 -27.00 -17.58 -6.55
N ASN A 406 -25.87 -18.30 -6.54
CA ASN A 406 -25.22 -18.78 -5.32
C ASN A 406 -23.74 -18.41 -5.21
N GLU A 407 -23.17 -17.75 -6.21
CA GLU A 407 -21.72 -17.60 -6.35
C GLU A 407 -21.40 -16.31 -7.10
N THR A 408 -20.35 -15.61 -6.68
CA THR A 408 -19.74 -14.53 -7.45
C THR A 408 -18.29 -14.91 -7.74
N SER A 409 -17.92 -14.97 -9.01
CA SER A 409 -16.54 -15.14 -9.45
C SER A 409 -15.99 -13.80 -9.93
N VAL A 410 -14.77 -13.46 -9.51
CA VAL A 410 -14.03 -12.29 -9.99
C VAL A 410 -12.64 -12.75 -10.41
N GLN A 411 -12.22 -12.34 -11.59
CA GLN A 411 -10.87 -12.50 -12.13
C GLN A 411 -10.38 -11.11 -12.53
N PHE A 412 -9.18 -10.74 -12.11
CA PHE A 412 -8.52 -9.50 -12.45
C PHE A 412 -7.07 -9.79 -12.79
N SER A 413 -6.59 -9.26 -13.90
CA SER A 413 -5.16 -9.30 -14.25
C SER A 413 -4.73 -7.90 -14.65
N SER A 414 -3.54 -7.49 -14.26
CA SER A 414 -2.94 -6.21 -14.65
C SER A 414 -1.45 -6.38 -14.88
N SER A 415 -0.93 -5.72 -15.91
CA SER A 415 0.50 -5.58 -16.14
C SER A 415 0.87 -4.12 -16.36
N VAL A 416 2.07 -3.77 -15.92
CA VAL A 416 2.68 -2.46 -16.14
C VAL A 416 4.08 -2.69 -16.68
N ASP A 417 4.37 -2.05 -17.80
CA ASP A 417 5.67 -2.09 -18.46
C ASP A 417 6.13 -0.68 -18.81
N THR A 418 7.43 -0.46 -18.79
CA THR A 418 8.04 0.83 -19.14
C THR A 418 9.06 0.71 -20.27
N GLU A 419 9.09 1.72 -21.15
CA GLU A 419 10.18 1.95 -22.12
C GLU A 419 10.93 3.22 -21.73
N ASN A 420 12.26 3.22 -21.90
CA ASN A 420 13.17 4.31 -21.53
C ASN A 420 13.21 4.66 -20.02
N TRP A 421 12.85 3.71 -19.15
CA TRP A 421 12.93 3.90 -17.70
C TRP A 421 14.32 4.34 -17.24
N GLY A 422 15.39 3.69 -17.70
CA GLY A 422 16.74 4.06 -17.28
C GLY A 422 17.18 5.46 -17.70
N ASP A 423 16.73 5.93 -18.88
CA ASP A 423 16.99 7.32 -19.28
C ASP A 423 16.20 8.29 -18.38
N TYR A 424 14.99 7.93 -17.95
CA TYR A 424 14.21 8.71 -16.99
C TYR A 424 14.88 8.79 -15.62
N VAL A 425 15.40 7.66 -15.10
CA VAL A 425 16.17 7.64 -13.85
C VAL A 425 17.40 8.54 -13.94
N ASP A 426 18.14 8.48 -15.04
CA ASP A 426 19.31 9.35 -15.26
C ASP A 426 18.91 10.84 -15.31
N GLU A 427 17.79 11.20 -15.96
CA GLU A 427 17.30 12.58 -16.03
C GLU A 427 16.82 13.11 -14.65
N LEU A 428 16.26 12.26 -13.78
CA LEU A 428 15.91 12.63 -12.41
C LEU A 428 17.16 12.94 -11.58
N GLU A 429 18.19 12.10 -11.66
CA GLU A 429 19.46 12.32 -10.97
C GLU A 429 20.17 13.59 -11.45
N GLU A 430 20.14 13.87 -12.76
CA GLU A 430 20.72 15.11 -13.30
C GLU A 430 20.00 16.38 -12.83
N ARG A 431 18.74 16.25 -12.38
CA ARG A 431 17.93 17.34 -11.82
C ARG A 431 18.00 17.42 -10.30
N ASP A 432 18.75 16.54 -9.65
CA ASP A 432 18.78 16.41 -8.19
C ASP A 432 17.36 16.19 -7.63
N VAL A 433 16.49 15.46 -8.36
CA VAL A 433 15.17 15.03 -7.87
C VAL A 433 15.37 13.78 -7.01
N GLU A 434 15.09 13.90 -5.71
CA GLU A 434 15.28 12.85 -4.72
C GLU A 434 14.21 11.76 -4.87
N GLN A 435 14.38 10.86 -5.84
CA GLN A 435 13.57 9.65 -5.95
C GLN A 435 14.31 8.43 -5.41
N PHE A 436 13.63 7.71 -4.53
CA PHE A 436 14.07 6.41 -4.06
C PHE A 436 13.91 5.36 -5.15
N ILE A 437 15.00 5.05 -5.86
CA ILE A 437 15.05 4.01 -6.90
C ILE A 437 16.08 2.95 -6.48
N ALA A 438 15.71 2.16 -5.48
CA ALA A 438 16.43 0.93 -5.15
C ALA A 438 16.16 -0.16 -6.20
N GLU A 439 17.10 -1.12 -6.29
CA GLU A 439 16.83 -2.38 -6.96
C GLU A 439 15.87 -3.18 -6.07
N THR A 440 14.62 -3.30 -6.51
CA THR A 440 13.53 -3.90 -5.76
C THR A 440 12.93 -5.07 -6.52
N THR A 441 12.84 -6.22 -5.88
CA THR A 441 11.99 -7.33 -6.32
C THR A 441 10.89 -7.56 -5.32
N LEU A 442 9.74 -8.03 -5.78
CA LEU A 442 8.59 -8.42 -4.99
C LEU A 442 7.94 -9.60 -5.71
N SER A 443 7.62 -10.67 -5.00
CA SER A 443 6.69 -11.71 -5.44
C SER A 443 5.67 -11.90 -4.32
N PHE A 444 4.43 -12.23 -4.62
CA PHE A 444 3.41 -12.48 -3.61
C PHE A 444 2.45 -13.46 -4.21
N GLU A 445 2.36 -14.63 -3.61
CA GLU A 445 1.42 -15.66 -3.99
C GLU A 445 0.52 -15.97 -2.80
N ALA A 446 -0.78 -16.01 -3.01
CA ALA A 446 -1.71 -16.43 -1.99
C ALA A 446 -2.80 -17.28 -2.61
N GLU A 447 -3.00 -18.50 -2.13
CA GLU A 447 -3.99 -19.41 -2.69
C GLU A 447 -4.78 -20.18 -1.61
N THR A 448 -6.03 -20.55 -1.94
CA THR A 448 -6.81 -21.46 -1.10
C THR A 448 -6.49 -22.91 -1.44
N VAL A 449 -5.97 -23.66 -0.46
CA VAL A 449 -5.64 -25.09 -0.56
C VAL A 449 -6.38 -25.86 0.52
N ASP A 450 -7.25 -26.79 0.11
CA ASP A 450 -8.01 -27.67 1.01
C ASP A 450 -8.86 -26.95 2.11
N GLY A 451 -9.18 -25.66 1.92
CA GLY A 451 -9.96 -24.82 2.85
C GLY A 451 -9.12 -23.89 3.72
N ASP A 452 -7.80 -23.97 3.60
CA ASP A 452 -6.83 -23.07 4.21
C ASP A 452 -6.34 -22.07 3.15
N VAL A 453 -5.82 -20.92 3.57
CA VAL A 453 -5.18 -19.94 2.67
C VAL A 453 -3.68 -19.96 2.92
N THR A 454 -2.92 -20.41 1.94
CA THR A 454 -1.46 -20.30 1.92
C THR A 454 -1.07 -18.94 1.36
N VAL A 455 -0.06 -18.31 1.95
CA VAL A 455 0.53 -17.04 1.54
C VAL A 455 2.04 -17.25 1.50
N GLU A 456 2.61 -17.23 0.31
CA GLU A 456 4.04 -17.18 0.06
C GLU A 456 4.37 -15.77 -0.43
N TYR A 457 5.44 -15.18 0.06
CA TYR A 457 5.71 -13.80 -0.27
C TYR A 457 7.20 -13.50 -0.30
N ASP A 458 7.57 -12.84 -1.41
CA ASP A 458 8.91 -12.48 -1.86
C ASP A 458 9.20 -10.92 -1.87
N TYR A 459 10.36 -10.37 -1.49
CA TYR A 459 10.81 -8.97 -1.42
C TYR A 459 12.31 -8.82 -1.08
N ALA A 460 13.01 -8.14 -1.97
CA ALA A 460 14.35 -7.66 -1.70
C ALA A 460 14.43 -6.21 -2.17
N ALA A 461 15.12 -5.38 -1.41
CA ALA A 461 15.54 -4.06 -1.84
C ALA A 461 17.03 -3.89 -1.56
N GLU A 462 17.76 -3.39 -2.56
CA GLU A 462 19.20 -3.13 -2.48
C GLU A 462 19.52 -1.72 -3.01
N ASP A 463 20.29 -0.96 -2.25
CA ASP A 463 20.88 0.33 -2.64
C ASP A 463 22.09 0.65 -1.74
N ASP A 464 23.15 1.26 -2.28
CA ASP A 464 24.37 1.60 -1.53
C ASP A 464 24.13 2.46 -0.27
N ALA A 465 23.00 3.17 -0.19
CA ALA A 465 22.60 3.99 0.95
C ALA A 465 21.12 3.79 1.33
N LEU A 466 20.61 2.55 1.18
CA LEU A 466 19.20 2.21 1.40
C LEU A 466 18.68 2.73 2.74
N LEU A 467 19.34 2.35 3.84
CA LEU A 467 18.91 2.72 5.18
C LEU A 467 19.00 4.23 5.43
N GLU A 468 20.06 4.88 4.94
CA GLU A 468 20.22 6.33 5.08
C GLU A 468 19.07 7.06 4.38
N ARG A 469 18.72 6.66 3.16
CA ARG A 469 17.58 7.24 2.42
C ARG A 469 16.23 6.98 3.08
N ILE A 470 16.01 5.78 3.62
CA ILE A 470 14.78 5.47 4.38
C ILE A 470 14.69 6.39 5.61
N LEU A 471 15.78 6.56 6.36
CA LEU A 471 15.81 7.43 7.52
C LEU A 471 15.63 8.90 7.14
N ASP A 472 16.22 9.36 6.04
CA ASP A 472 16.03 10.72 5.53
C ASP A 472 14.56 10.98 5.16
N GLU A 473 13.88 9.99 4.56
CA GLU A 473 12.44 10.09 4.24
C GLU A 473 11.55 10.10 5.50
N TYR A 474 11.88 9.28 6.50
CA TYR A 474 11.17 9.30 7.79
C TYR A 474 11.42 10.59 8.56
N GLU A 475 12.64 11.12 8.53
CA GLU A 475 12.98 12.41 9.11
C GLU A 475 12.18 13.52 8.43
N ARG A 476 12.11 13.52 7.10
CA ARG A 476 11.26 14.42 6.33
C ARG A 476 9.81 14.31 6.81
N MET A 477 9.18 13.13 6.76
CA MET A 477 7.80 12.90 7.24
C MET A 477 7.55 13.38 8.67
N ALA A 478 8.53 13.22 9.56
CA ALA A 478 8.43 13.68 10.94
C ALA A 478 8.49 15.21 11.09
N GLU A 479 9.22 15.88 10.20
CA GLU A 479 9.17 17.33 10.04
C GLU A 479 7.80 17.78 9.48
N GLU A 480 7.19 16.99 8.59
CA GLU A 480 5.87 17.28 7.97
C GLU A 480 4.70 17.11 8.97
N ASP A 481 4.73 16.10 9.85
CA ASP A 481 3.67 15.86 10.85
C ASP A 481 4.08 16.26 12.28
N PRO A 482 3.53 17.38 12.82
CA PRO A 482 3.79 17.79 14.19
C PRO A 482 3.27 16.82 15.27
N MET A 483 2.53 15.76 14.91
CA MET A 483 2.19 14.65 15.81
C MET A 483 3.32 13.60 15.94
N ILE A 484 4.22 13.50 14.97
CA ILE A 484 5.38 12.58 15.02
C ILE A 484 6.50 13.22 15.86
N GLY A 485 6.73 14.52 15.67
CA GLY A 485 7.42 15.41 16.63
C GLY A 485 8.93 15.20 16.82
N ASP A 486 9.55 16.14 17.55
CA ASP A 486 11.01 16.20 17.80
C ASP A 486 11.61 14.90 18.38
N GLU A 487 10.82 14.11 19.13
CA GLU A 487 11.24 12.86 19.79
C GLU A 487 11.58 11.76 18.77
N PHE A 488 10.87 11.72 17.64
CA PHE A 488 11.14 10.75 16.59
C PHE A 488 12.40 11.11 15.79
N THR A 489 12.61 12.40 15.51
CA THR A 489 13.85 12.89 14.88
C THR A 489 15.06 12.60 15.77
N GLU A 490 14.95 12.84 17.09
CA GLU A 490 16.00 12.50 18.07
C GLU A 490 16.28 10.98 18.07
N ALA A 491 15.23 10.13 18.00
CA ALA A 491 15.40 8.69 17.86
C ALA A 491 16.14 8.27 16.57
N ILE A 492 15.87 8.92 15.43
CA ILE A 492 16.61 8.69 14.18
C ILE A 492 18.08 9.11 14.31
N GLU A 493 18.36 10.28 14.89
CA GLU A 493 19.73 10.74 15.13
C GLU A 493 20.52 9.76 16.01
N ASN A 494 19.88 9.28 17.08
CA ASN A 494 20.47 8.30 17.99
C ASN A 494 20.70 6.94 17.32
N PHE A 495 19.76 6.50 16.48
CA PHE A 495 19.94 5.28 15.69
C PHE A 495 21.10 5.40 14.70
N ARG A 496 21.26 6.57 14.04
CA ARG A 496 22.44 6.85 13.18
C ARG A 496 23.73 6.86 14.00
N ALA A 497 23.72 7.48 15.17
CA ALA A 497 24.87 7.54 16.08
C ALA A 497 25.26 6.16 16.63
N ALA A 498 24.30 5.24 16.71
CA ALA A 498 24.54 3.87 17.13
C ALA A 498 25.33 3.03 16.11
N GLU A 499 25.53 3.53 14.88
CA GLU A 499 26.27 2.85 13.82
C GLU A 499 25.69 1.46 13.53
N PHE A 500 24.40 1.38 13.20
CA PHE A 500 23.73 0.12 12.84
C PHE A 500 24.50 -0.66 11.76
N GLU A 501 24.75 -1.95 12.00
CA GLU A 501 25.49 -2.83 11.09
C GLU A 501 24.57 -3.84 10.39
N THR A 502 23.73 -4.54 11.15
CA THR A 502 22.80 -5.55 10.61
C THR A 502 21.75 -5.92 11.66
N ALA A 503 20.57 -6.33 11.22
CA ALA A 503 19.56 -7.00 12.02
C ALA A 503 19.01 -8.21 11.29
N ARG A 504 18.57 -9.21 12.06
CA ARG A 504 17.83 -10.36 11.56
C ARG A 504 16.71 -10.71 12.53
N ALA A 505 15.57 -11.15 12.02
CA ALA A 505 14.54 -11.82 12.80
C ALA A 505 14.05 -13.06 12.05
N THR A 506 13.59 -14.06 12.78
CA THR A 506 12.93 -15.25 12.24
C THR A 506 11.79 -15.63 13.15
N MET A 507 10.71 -16.12 12.57
CA MET A 507 9.55 -16.64 13.27
C MET A 507 9.19 -17.98 12.66
N SER A 508 8.91 -18.97 13.50
CA SER A 508 8.38 -20.27 13.09
C SER A 508 7.17 -20.58 13.94
N ILE A 509 6.04 -20.93 13.31
CA ILE A 509 4.80 -21.28 13.98
C ILE A 509 4.37 -22.65 13.48
N THR A 510 4.27 -23.61 14.39
CA THR A 510 3.75 -24.95 14.11
C THR A 510 2.46 -25.20 14.87
N GLU A 511 1.92 -26.43 14.77
CA GLU A 511 0.75 -26.84 15.55
C GLU A 511 1.02 -26.97 17.05
N GLU A 512 2.28 -27.20 17.43
CA GLU A 512 2.67 -27.56 18.79
C GLU A 512 3.50 -26.45 19.45
N GLU A 513 4.27 -25.70 18.68
CA GLU A 513 5.20 -24.70 19.18
C GLU A 513 5.26 -23.46 18.27
N ALA A 514 5.63 -22.32 18.85
CA ALA A 514 6.10 -21.16 18.10
C ALA A 514 7.47 -20.73 18.61
N GLU A 515 8.35 -20.31 17.72
CA GLU A 515 9.67 -19.79 18.00
C GLU A 515 9.84 -18.43 17.33
N PHE A 516 10.43 -17.49 18.04
CA PHE A 516 10.80 -16.17 17.56
C PHE A 516 12.23 -15.88 17.97
N GLU A 517 13.09 -15.60 17.00
CA GLU A 517 14.47 -15.19 17.21
C GLU A 517 14.73 -13.85 16.53
N THR A 518 15.39 -12.92 17.21
CA THR A 518 15.85 -11.66 16.63
C THR A 518 17.20 -11.27 17.17
N ALA A 519 18.02 -10.65 16.33
CA ALA A 519 19.32 -10.13 16.69
C ALA A 519 19.61 -8.82 15.94
N ALA A 520 20.43 -7.97 16.54
CA ALA A 520 20.98 -6.78 15.90
C ALA A 520 22.42 -6.53 16.33
N ALA A 521 23.19 -5.91 15.44
CA ALA A 521 24.55 -5.47 15.67
C ALA A 521 24.71 -3.97 15.38
N PHE A 522 25.45 -3.30 16.26
CA PHE A 522 25.69 -1.87 16.25
C PHE A 522 27.16 -1.59 16.56
N GLY A 523 27.75 -0.59 15.92
CA GLY A 523 29.11 -0.13 16.22
C GLY A 523 29.20 0.61 17.57
N ASN A 524 28.11 1.26 17.99
CA ASN A 524 28.08 2.08 19.21
C ASN A 524 26.70 2.06 19.91
N MET A 525 26.35 0.93 20.54
CA MET A 525 25.05 0.81 21.24
C MET A 525 24.79 1.89 22.29
N THR A 526 25.82 2.51 22.88
CA THR A 526 25.63 3.50 23.95
C THR A 526 24.89 4.77 23.52
N GLU A 527 24.72 5.00 22.22
CA GLU A 527 23.96 6.13 21.68
C GLU A 527 22.46 5.81 21.49
N LEU A 528 22.04 4.54 21.60
CA LEU A 528 20.62 4.19 21.48
C LEU A 528 19.83 4.70 22.69
N GLU A 529 18.94 5.65 22.44
CA GLU A 529 17.95 6.07 23.43
C GLU A 529 16.93 4.96 23.73
N GLY A 530 16.44 4.92 24.97
CA GLY A 530 15.49 3.90 25.44
C GLY A 530 16.16 2.66 26.04
N VAL A 531 17.48 2.48 25.89
CA VAL A 531 18.23 1.46 26.62
C VAL A 531 19.06 2.13 27.72
N PRO A 532 18.86 1.79 28.99
CA PRO A 532 19.45 2.49 30.13
C PRO A 532 20.92 2.12 30.35
N PHE A 533 21.81 2.55 29.47
CA PHE A 533 23.25 2.30 29.61
C PHE A 533 23.88 3.14 30.74
N GLU A 534 23.18 4.15 31.23
CA GLU A 534 23.51 4.89 32.44
C GLU A 534 22.31 4.94 33.39
N THR A 535 22.51 4.56 34.65
CA THR A 535 21.46 4.71 35.69
C THR A 535 21.35 6.17 36.14
N GLU A 536 20.25 6.53 36.82
CA GLU A 536 20.10 7.88 37.42
C GLU A 536 21.27 8.28 38.35
N ASP A 537 21.97 7.29 38.90
CA ASP A 537 23.12 7.45 39.80
C ASP A 537 24.48 7.52 39.05
N GLY A 538 24.45 7.47 37.72
CA GLY A 538 25.64 7.54 36.85
C GLY A 538 26.44 6.25 36.78
N LEU A 539 25.80 5.10 37.01
CA LEU A 539 26.41 3.78 36.85
C LEU A 539 26.27 3.32 35.41
N THR A 540 27.34 2.76 34.84
CA THR A 540 27.35 2.28 33.46
C THR A 540 26.92 0.82 33.38
N VAL A 541 25.80 0.54 32.72
CA VAL A 541 25.32 -0.82 32.44
C VAL A 541 26.08 -1.34 31.21
N THR A 542 26.84 -2.43 31.39
CA THR A 542 27.63 -3.00 30.30
C THR A 542 26.94 -4.16 29.59
N ALA A 543 26.08 -4.89 30.31
CA ALA A 543 25.31 -5.99 29.76
C ALA A 543 24.00 -6.21 30.53
N VAL A 544 22.96 -6.63 29.83
CA VAL A 544 21.70 -7.13 30.38
C VAL A 544 21.45 -8.51 29.78
N HIS A 545 21.07 -9.47 30.60
CA HIS A 545 20.65 -10.80 30.15
C HIS A 545 19.42 -11.23 30.94
N GLY A 546 18.35 -11.61 30.27
CA GLY A 546 17.16 -12.18 30.89
C GLY A 546 16.91 -13.61 30.42
N GLU A 547 16.44 -14.44 31.34
CA GLU A 547 16.03 -15.82 31.06
C GLU A 547 14.62 -16.04 31.62
N THR A 548 13.72 -16.52 30.78
CA THR A 548 12.37 -16.92 31.18
C THR A 548 12.29 -18.45 31.17
N GLU A 549 12.02 -19.05 32.33
CA GLU A 549 11.83 -20.49 32.48
C GLU A 549 10.76 -20.78 33.55
N ASN A 550 9.80 -21.65 33.24
CA ASN A 550 8.75 -22.09 34.18
C ASN A 550 8.02 -20.90 34.86
N ALA A 551 7.50 -19.95 34.07
CA ALA A 551 6.81 -18.74 34.54
C ALA A 551 7.66 -17.80 35.43
N THR A 552 8.98 -17.98 35.47
CA THR A 552 9.90 -17.09 36.19
C THR A 552 10.85 -16.44 35.20
N THR A 553 10.94 -15.12 35.24
CA THR A 553 11.92 -14.34 34.49
C THR A 553 13.00 -13.88 35.44
N THR A 554 14.24 -14.31 35.20
CA THR A 554 15.43 -13.83 35.93
C THR A 554 16.22 -12.89 35.03
N MET A 555 16.42 -11.66 35.46
CA MET A 555 17.27 -10.68 34.79
C MET A 555 18.59 -10.50 35.52
N TYR A 556 19.67 -10.42 34.75
CA TYR A 556 21.04 -10.17 35.18
C TYR A 556 21.52 -8.86 34.56
N VAL A 557 21.77 -7.84 35.38
CA VAL A 557 22.27 -6.53 34.93
C VAL A 557 23.71 -6.38 35.40
N THR A 558 24.65 -6.30 34.46
CA THR A 558 26.07 -6.11 34.74
C THR A 558 26.40 -4.61 34.72
N VAL A 559 26.98 -4.13 35.81
CA VAL A 559 27.26 -2.71 36.04
C VAL A 559 28.74 -2.50 36.32
N GLU A 560 29.38 -1.63 35.54
CA GLU A 560 30.76 -1.22 35.75
C GLU A 560 30.86 -0.18 36.87
N GLY A 561 31.84 -0.35 37.77
CA GLY A 561 32.13 0.65 38.80
C GLY A 561 31.01 0.83 39.84
N PHE A 562 30.21 -0.22 40.07
CA PHE A 562 29.12 -0.23 41.06
C PHE A 562 29.56 0.27 42.44
N VAL A 563 30.76 -0.08 42.88
CA VAL A 563 31.40 0.41 44.11
C VAL A 563 32.90 0.61 43.88
N GLY A 564 33.60 1.26 44.83
CA GLY A 564 35.05 1.40 44.77
C GLY A 564 35.80 0.08 44.96
N GLU A 565 37.05 0.00 44.48
CA GLU A 565 37.96 -1.12 44.76
C GLU A 565 38.07 -1.36 46.28
N ASP A 566 37.96 -2.62 46.72
CA ASP A 566 37.95 -3.06 48.13
C ASP A 566 36.75 -2.58 48.97
N ALA A 567 35.62 -2.20 48.36
CA ALA A 567 34.42 -1.77 49.08
C ALA A 567 33.89 -2.83 50.07
N ASP A 568 33.48 -2.38 51.26
CA ASP A 568 32.83 -3.26 52.24
C ASP A 568 31.31 -3.37 52.03
N GLU A 569 30.66 -4.31 52.73
CA GLU A 569 29.22 -4.58 52.52
C GLU A 569 28.36 -3.38 52.91
N ALA A 570 28.86 -2.50 53.78
CA ALA A 570 28.14 -1.28 54.11
C ALA A 570 28.17 -0.28 52.96
N GLU A 571 29.28 -0.17 52.23
CA GLU A 571 29.39 0.66 51.03
C GLU A 571 28.49 0.13 49.90
N VAL A 572 28.40 -1.20 49.72
CA VAL A 572 27.48 -1.81 48.75
C VAL A 572 26.02 -1.50 49.09
N ARG A 573 25.64 -1.57 50.37
CA ARG A 573 24.29 -1.22 50.85
C ARG A 573 23.98 0.29 50.87
N GLU A 574 24.94 1.14 50.52
CA GLU A 574 24.66 2.57 50.30
C GLU A 574 24.12 2.84 48.89
N GLN A 575 24.22 1.87 47.97
CA GLN A 575 23.66 1.97 46.62
C GLN A 575 22.13 1.87 46.63
N ARG A 576 21.49 2.66 45.78
CA ARG A 576 20.02 2.72 45.69
C ARG A 576 19.41 1.38 45.33
N GLN A 577 20.08 0.61 44.48
CA GLN A 577 19.66 -0.69 43.98
C GLN A 577 19.79 -1.80 45.05
N VAL A 578 20.26 -1.48 46.27
CA VAL A 578 20.49 -2.44 47.36
C VAL A 578 19.62 -2.12 48.57
N GLY A 579 18.59 -2.93 48.72
CA GLY A 579 17.58 -2.84 49.76
C GLY A 579 17.90 -3.49 51.11
N GLU A 580 16.91 -3.40 52.01
CA GLU A 580 16.93 -4.18 53.26
C GLU A 580 16.76 -5.69 52.99
N ASP A 581 16.02 -6.05 51.93
CA ASP A 581 15.72 -7.43 51.55
C ASP A 581 16.70 -8.01 50.52
N THR A 582 17.55 -7.17 49.90
CA THR A 582 18.60 -7.58 48.95
C THR A 582 19.69 -8.44 49.60
N THR A 583 20.01 -9.57 48.97
CA THR A 583 21.13 -10.43 49.38
C THR A 583 22.43 -9.97 48.69
N VAL A 584 23.41 -9.53 49.49
CA VAL A 584 24.71 -9.07 48.99
C VAL A 584 25.75 -10.18 49.09
N HIS A 585 26.45 -10.45 47.98
CA HIS A 585 27.55 -11.40 47.86
C HIS A 585 28.86 -10.67 47.56
N GLN A 586 29.77 -10.64 48.54
CA GLN A 586 31.04 -9.95 48.40
C GLN A 586 32.10 -10.76 47.62
N PRO A 587 33.20 -10.13 47.18
CA PRO A 587 34.28 -10.84 46.49
C PRO A 587 34.78 -12.06 47.27
N GLY A 588 34.76 -13.22 46.62
CA GLY A 588 35.16 -14.51 47.20
C GLY A 588 34.09 -15.22 48.04
N GLU A 589 32.88 -14.65 48.16
CA GLU A 589 31.71 -15.32 48.75
C GLU A 589 30.90 -16.12 47.71
N TRP A 590 31.16 -15.89 46.42
CA TRP A 590 30.53 -16.54 45.29
C TRP A 590 31.58 -17.13 44.33
N ASP A 591 31.20 -18.17 43.59
CA ASP A 591 32.01 -18.88 42.58
C ASP A 591 31.04 -19.47 41.53
N ARG A 592 30.40 -18.56 40.78
CA ARG A 592 29.44 -18.88 39.70
C ARG A 592 29.77 -18.05 38.47
N GLU A 593 29.45 -18.58 37.30
CA GLU A 593 29.39 -17.82 36.06
C GLU A 593 27.96 -17.28 35.91
N PHE A 594 27.84 -16.07 35.36
CA PHE A 594 26.55 -15.48 35.03
C PHE A 594 26.25 -15.73 33.55
N PRO A 595 24.97 -15.92 33.19
CA PRO A 595 24.56 -15.96 31.79
C PRO A 595 24.98 -14.69 31.05
N SER A 596 25.30 -14.84 29.77
CA SER A 596 25.62 -13.75 28.85
C SER A 596 25.22 -14.17 27.45
N ILE A 597 25.15 -13.20 26.53
CA ILE A 597 24.94 -13.48 25.11
C ILE A 597 26.07 -14.41 24.61
N ASN A 598 25.69 -15.40 23.80
CA ASN A 598 26.65 -16.21 23.08
C ASN A 598 27.03 -15.49 21.77
N GLU A 599 28.05 -14.63 21.82
CA GLU A 599 28.43 -13.80 20.67
C GLU A 599 28.69 -14.59 19.38
N ASP A 600 29.29 -15.78 19.47
CA ASP A 600 29.60 -16.62 18.30
C ASP A 600 28.32 -17.12 17.63
N GLU A 601 27.30 -17.45 18.42
CA GLU A 601 25.99 -17.91 17.96
C GLU A 601 25.18 -16.75 17.35
N VAL A 602 25.13 -15.61 18.04
CA VAL A 602 24.42 -14.42 17.54
C VAL A 602 25.03 -13.90 16.24
N ARG A 603 26.37 -13.84 16.14
CA ARG A 603 27.03 -13.48 14.88
C ARG A 603 26.77 -14.51 13.79
N SER A 604 26.74 -15.80 14.13
CA SER A 604 26.36 -16.84 13.17
C SER A 604 24.92 -16.64 12.67
N PHE A 605 23.96 -16.32 13.55
CA PHE A 605 22.59 -16.03 13.17
C PHE A 605 22.49 -14.78 12.27
N LEU A 606 23.21 -13.70 12.59
CA LEU A 606 23.27 -12.50 11.75
C LEU A 606 23.97 -12.73 10.39
N GLU A 607 24.92 -13.67 10.32
CA GLU A 607 25.68 -14.01 9.12
C GLU A 607 25.03 -15.10 8.25
N GLU A 608 24.28 -16.03 8.84
CA GLU A 608 23.66 -17.17 8.15
C GLU A 608 22.67 -16.67 7.11
N GLY A 609 23.10 -16.71 5.84
CA GLY A 609 22.23 -16.60 4.69
C GLY A 609 21.65 -17.97 4.38
N GLU A 610 20.39 -18.17 4.72
CA GLU A 610 19.54 -18.87 3.76
C GLU A 610 19.14 -17.80 2.74
N ASP A 611 19.48 -18.08 1.48
CA ASP A 611 19.04 -17.34 0.30
C ASP A 611 17.53 -17.58 0.16
N ASP A 612 16.73 -17.05 1.07
CA ASP A 612 15.28 -17.01 0.95
C ASP A 612 14.89 -15.59 1.40
N ASP A 613 14.57 -14.80 0.38
CA ASP A 613 14.32 -13.37 0.39
C ASP A 613 13.10 -13.03 1.30
N SER A 614 12.67 -11.76 1.49
CA SER A 614 11.22 -11.29 1.43
C SER A 614 10.15 -10.72 2.45
N LEU A 615 10.16 -9.43 2.94
CA LEU A 615 9.17 -8.51 3.67
C LEU A 615 9.44 -6.96 3.61
N LEU A 616 8.44 -6.22 3.13
CA LEU A 616 8.37 -4.78 2.78
C LEU A 616 8.92 -3.78 3.82
N PRO A 617 9.40 -2.63 3.31
CA PRO A 617 8.70 -1.36 3.53
C PRO A 617 8.03 -0.82 2.24
N ILE A 618 6.77 -0.43 2.34
CA ILE A 618 5.99 0.15 1.22
C ILE A 618 6.37 1.63 1.09
N SER A 619 7.10 1.98 0.03
CA SER A 619 7.18 3.37 -0.44
C SER A 619 5.92 3.73 -1.23
N THR A 620 5.56 5.00 -1.18
CA THR A 620 4.32 5.64 -1.66
C THR A 620 4.03 5.47 -3.15
N THR A 621 4.97 4.98 -3.96
CA THR A 621 4.79 4.72 -5.40
C THR A 621 4.00 3.44 -5.70
N ALA A 622 4.03 2.42 -4.83
CA ALA A 622 3.20 1.21 -4.98
C ALA A 622 1.69 1.48 -4.77
N ALA A 623 1.33 2.61 -4.13
CA ALA A 623 -0.05 3.04 -3.98
C ALA A 623 -0.71 3.43 -5.32
N ALA A 624 0.07 3.72 -6.37
CA ALA A 624 -0.48 4.05 -7.69
C ALA A 624 -1.05 2.81 -8.40
N ALA A 625 -0.41 1.64 -8.28
CA ALA A 625 -0.91 0.38 -8.85
C ALA A 625 -2.14 -0.15 -8.08
N ALA A 626 -2.12 -0.09 -6.75
CA ALA A 626 -3.28 -0.43 -5.90
C ALA A 626 -4.43 0.60 -6.01
N GLY A 627 -4.11 1.87 -6.30
CA GLY A 627 -5.08 2.94 -6.52
C GLY A 627 -5.89 2.77 -7.80
N ILE A 628 -5.29 2.21 -8.86
CA ILE A 628 -5.99 1.92 -10.11
C ILE A 628 -6.93 0.71 -9.95
N ALA A 629 -6.49 -0.34 -9.24
CA ALA A 629 -7.36 -1.46 -8.86
C ALA A 629 -8.49 -1.02 -7.90
N GLY A 630 -8.21 -0.12 -6.97
CA GLY A 630 -9.19 0.46 -6.05
C GLY A 630 -10.27 1.30 -6.73
N VAL A 631 -9.91 2.08 -7.76
CA VAL A 631 -10.87 2.86 -8.56
C VAL A 631 -11.72 1.98 -9.47
N ALA A 632 -11.18 0.87 -10.01
CA ALA A 632 -11.95 -0.10 -10.79
C ALA A 632 -12.97 -0.88 -9.91
N VAL A 633 -12.56 -1.31 -8.71
CA VAL A 633 -13.43 -2.01 -7.76
C VAL A 633 -14.49 -1.09 -7.15
N ILE A 634 -14.13 0.15 -6.79
CA ILE A 634 -15.09 1.16 -6.30
C ILE A 634 -16.01 1.62 -7.44
N GLY A 635 -15.51 1.76 -8.67
CA GLY A 635 -16.29 2.08 -9.86
C GLY A 635 -17.32 0.99 -10.20
N GLY A 636 -16.91 -0.28 -10.22
CA GLY A 636 -17.79 -1.43 -10.41
C GLY A 636 -18.86 -1.56 -9.31
N LEU A 637 -18.46 -1.37 -8.04
CA LEU A 637 -19.40 -1.34 -6.91
C LEU A 637 -20.36 -0.15 -6.95
N PHE A 638 -19.94 1.02 -7.46
CA PHE A 638 -20.79 2.21 -7.57
C PHE A 638 -21.80 2.12 -8.71
N VAL A 639 -21.43 1.48 -9.83
CA VAL A 639 -22.36 1.16 -10.93
C VAL A 639 -23.41 0.15 -10.48
N ALA A 640 -23.00 -0.88 -9.74
CA ALA A 640 -23.94 -1.82 -9.10
C ALA A 640 -24.81 -1.12 -8.04
N TYR A 641 -24.26 -0.24 -7.21
CA TYR A 641 -25.00 0.43 -6.12
C TYR A 641 -26.04 1.45 -6.62
N ARG A 642 -25.74 2.19 -7.71
CA ARG A 642 -26.64 3.22 -8.26
C ARG A 642 -27.79 2.65 -9.11
N ARG A 643 -27.73 1.38 -9.52
CA ARG A 643 -28.81 0.72 -10.26
C ARG A 643 -29.90 0.13 -9.33
N PHE A 644 -29.62 -0.03 -8.04
CA PHE A 644 -30.52 -0.65 -7.06
C PHE A 644 -31.06 0.29 -5.94
N TYR A 645 -30.78 1.60 -6.01
CA TYR A 645 -31.42 2.66 -5.22
C TYR A 645 -31.72 3.89 -6.08
#